data_AF-A0A3D2EG10-F1
#
_entry.id   AF-A0A3D2EG10-F1
#
_cell.length_a   1.000
_cell.length_b   1.000
_cell.length_c   1.000
_cell.angle_alpha   90.00
_cell.angle_beta   90.00
_cell.angle_gamma   90.00
#
_symmetry.space_group_name_H-M   'P 1'
#
loop_
_entity.id
_entity.type
_entity.pdbx_description
1 polymer ?
#
loop_
_entity_poly.entity_id
_entity_poly.type
_entity_poly.pdbx_seq_one_letter_code
_entity_poly.pdbx_strand_id
1 'polypeptide(L)'
;MSKKKKQENIEKPYRKKLIKKRKPNRSIWGDIFLYLFLAFVALVMAFPIIYAVSSALKPLDELFKFPPTILAKNPTMDNFSDLFVTMGKSWVSFSRYLFNTVFITFVGTFGHLIVASMGAFVLAKYDFPGGKGFFKLVTVAMMFTGYVTQIPNYLILNRLGWIDTYWSIIIPAFAAPIGLFLMKQFMEGLPTSLIEAAKIDGANEWKVFISIVMPNVKPAWMTLIIFSVQSLWNNPAATYIYSEEKKTLVYAMRQIQSGGIARTGQGAAVLVVLMIVPIVIFVFSESQILETMASSGLKIKNDTRWRMKKIIQRVGVLTLGALILTGSSMTAFAQDRSYTYNYDYWEDVQDSPDTYSVSGTFTYMDFGLDTNFKNPEGLCVHNDLVYVCDSGNNRIVELKRTSKDKLELSRIIDSFQGEASLNTFSNPTDLAVSEAGEFYICDKGNGRILKLDQNLNYMMEFTKPDDSSLDSSLTFQPSKLVIDTAGRVYCTASGINKGLIKYEADGTFSGFVGATKASYNWTDYIWKRFATQEQRAKMVAFVPTEYDNVYMDYEGFIYACTSSADEDSLRSGDADAVRKLNLMGNDILVRNGNLPIYGDRYWGYGGGHDGPSQFTDVTTFNNDIYVCLDKNRGRLFGYDDQGRIVYIFGSNGNMEGYFNRAAALEHMDYDLLVLDSLDCSITLFVPTEFGSLIYQAIDEFDQGNYVKSGETWQKVMDIDGNYDLAYIGIGRSLLRQEKYHEAMKYFELKYDDENYSKAYKQYRKEWVEEHIVIIVIVILALFLIPLAIGKIRRLKYEIDTADIFKV
;
A
#
# COMPACT_ATOMS: atom_id res chain seq x y z
N MET A 1 42.04 50.54 87.25
CA MET A 1 43.31 51.27 87.01
C MET A 1 43.72 51.08 85.56
N SER A 2 44.08 52.18 84.91
CA SER A 2 44.51 52.32 83.50
C SER A 2 45.55 51.29 83.03
N LYS A 3 45.34 50.69 81.85
CA LYS A 3 46.34 50.61 80.76
C LYS A 3 45.78 50.01 79.46
N LYS A 4 45.69 50.90 78.46
CA LYS A 4 45.82 50.73 77.00
C LYS A 4 46.00 49.29 76.45
N LYS A 5 45.05 48.87 75.61
CA LYS A 5 45.36 48.26 74.30
C LYS A 5 44.41 48.84 73.24
N LYS A 6 44.92 49.82 72.51
CA LYS A 6 44.37 50.33 71.25
C LYS A 6 44.54 49.20 70.24
N GLN A 7 43.46 48.55 69.83
CA GLN A 7 43.45 47.71 68.63
C GLN A 7 42.99 48.64 67.50
N GLU A 8 43.95 49.12 66.71
CA GLU A 8 43.67 49.82 65.46
C GLU A 8 42.95 48.87 64.51
N ASN A 9 41.63 49.05 64.42
CA ASN A 9 40.82 48.57 63.31
C ASN A 9 41.26 49.35 62.06
N ILE A 10 42.21 48.79 61.33
CA ILE A 10 42.46 49.19 59.94
C ILE A 10 41.31 48.59 59.13
N GLU A 11 40.26 49.38 58.92
CA GLU A 11 39.26 49.13 57.89
C GLU A 11 39.96 49.10 56.52
N LYS A 12 40.34 47.91 56.08
CA LYS A 12 40.64 47.66 54.67
C LYS A 12 39.29 47.66 53.93
N PRO A 13 39.09 48.49 52.90
CA PRO A 13 37.85 48.47 52.15
C PRO A 13 37.68 47.10 51.52
N TYR A 14 36.56 46.44 51.85
CA TYR A 14 36.11 45.21 51.21
C TYR A 14 35.85 45.52 49.72
N ARG A 15 36.89 45.40 48.88
CA ARG A 15 36.74 45.46 47.43
C ARG A 15 35.80 44.32 47.04
N LYS A 16 34.56 44.66 46.69
CA LYS A 16 33.66 43.77 45.93
C LYS A 16 34.44 43.28 44.72
N LYS A 17 34.95 42.05 44.78
CA LYS A 17 35.44 41.33 43.60
C LYS A 17 34.21 41.18 42.70
N LEU A 18 34.11 42.04 41.70
CA LEU A 18 33.21 41.84 40.56
C LEU A 18 33.56 40.48 39.96
N ILE A 19 32.75 39.47 40.27
CA ILE A 19 32.80 38.17 39.61
C ILE A 19 32.47 38.46 38.14
N LYS A 20 33.50 38.63 37.31
CA LYS A 20 33.32 38.67 35.85
C LYS A 20 32.63 37.37 35.48
N LYS A 21 31.35 37.43 35.09
CA LYS A 21 30.62 36.31 34.48
C LYS A 21 31.50 35.81 33.34
N ARG A 22 32.08 34.61 33.47
CA ARG A 22 32.81 33.95 32.39
C ARG A 22 31.85 33.85 31.22
N LYS A 23 32.09 34.59 30.14
CA LYS A 23 31.37 34.36 28.89
C LYS A 23 31.62 32.90 28.49
N PRO A 24 30.58 32.12 28.17
CA PRO A 24 30.77 30.72 27.77
C PRO A 24 31.68 30.71 26.55
N ASN A 25 32.76 29.93 26.61
CA ASN A 25 33.71 29.76 25.51
C ASN A 25 33.03 28.91 24.42
N ARG A 26 32.10 29.52 23.67
CA ARG A 26 31.38 28.89 22.56
C ARG A 26 32.12 29.27 21.27
N SER A 27 32.42 28.26 20.46
CA SER A 27 32.98 28.46 19.12
C SER A 27 31.94 29.15 18.27
N ILE A 28 32.32 30.22 17.55
CA ILE A 28 31.44 30.94 16.61
C ILE A 28 30.80 29.96 15.61
N TRP A 29 31.57 28.95 15.16
CA TRP A 29 31.09 27.88 14.30
C TRP A 29 30.07 26.95 14.97
N GLY A 30 30.20 26.73 16.28
CA GLY A 30 29.24 25.95 17.05
C GLY A 30 27.90 26.67 17.19
N ASP A 31 27.93 27.99 17.39
CA ASP A 31 26.71 28.81 17.45
C ASP A 31 26.04 28.93 16.07
N ILE A 32 26.82 29.11 14.99
CA ILE A 32 26.30 29.11 13.61
C ILE A 32 25.63 27.77 13.28
N PHE A 33 26.30 26.65 13.56
CA PHE A 33 25.73 25.32 13.33
C PHE A 33 24.44 25.12 14.15
N LEU A 34 24.42 25.52 15.41
CA LEU A 34 23.24 25.43 16.27
C LEU A 34 22.07 26.24 15.69
N TYR A 35 22.31 27.47 15.25
CA TYR A 35 21.27 28.30 14.65
C TYR A 35 20.74 27.74 13.33
N LEU A 36 21.62 27.21 12.46
CA LEU A 36 21.20 26.56 11.21
C LEU A 36 20.39 25.30 11.49
N PHE A 37 20.83 24.48 12.45
CA PHE A 37 20.11 23.28 12.85
C PHE A 37 18.72 23.60 13.45
N LEU A 38 18.65 24.59 14.34
CA LEU A 38 17.37 25.03 14.92
C LEU A 38 16.45 25.64 13.87
N ALA A 39 16.99 26.42 12.93
CA ALA A 39 16.22 26.99 11.82
C ALA A 39 15.66 25.89 10.90
N PHE A 40 16.45 24.86 10.61
CA PHE A 40 16.01 23.70 9.85
C PHE A 40 14.88 22.95 10.57
N VAL A 41 15.04 22.63 11.85
CA VAL A 41 14.00 21.95 12.65
C VAL A 41 12.73 22.80 12.71
N ALA A 42 12.86 24.11 12.91
CA ALA A 42 11.72 25.03 12.90
C ALA A 42 10.98 25.04 11.55
N LEU A 43 11.70 25.01 10.43
CA LEU A 43 11.11 24.97 9.09
C LEU A 43 10.36 23.64 8.85
N VAL A 44 10.94 22.51 9.27
CA VAL A 44 10.28 21.20 9.20
C VAL A 44 9.01 21.15 10.05
N MET A 45 9.03 21.73 11.25
CA MET A 45 7.85 21.81 12.12
C MET A 45 6.79 22.78 11.62
N ALA A 46 7.19 23.86 10.94
CA ALA A 46 6.28 24.83 10.35
C ALA A 46 5.60 24.31 9.07
N PHE A 47 6.24 23.39 8.35
CA PHE A 47 5.76 22.90 7.06
C PHE A 47 4.30 22.37 7.09
N PRO A 48 3.88 21.48 8.00
CA PRO A 48 2.49 21.00 8.05
C PRO A 48 1.47 22.11 8.29
N ILE A 49 1.81 23.13 9.09
CA ILE A 49 0.93 24.27 9.38
C ILE A 49 0.79 25.14 8.14
N ILE A 50 1.90 25.46 7.48
CA ILE A 50 1.93 26.23 6.23
C ILE A 50 1.13 25.48 5.16
N TYR A 51 1.29 24.17 5.04
CA TYR A 51 0.59 23.35 4.06
C TYR A 51 -0.92 23.25 4.36
N ALA A 52 -1.32 23.14 5.62
CA ALA A 52 -2.72 23.14 6.02
C ALA A 52 -3.41 24.48 5.69
N VAL A 53 -2.79 25.60 6.07
CA VAL A 53 -3.29 26.95 5.74
C VAL A 53 -3.33 27.15 4.22
N SER A 54 -2.27 26.77 3.52
CA SER A 54 -2.23 26.89 2.07
C SER A 54 -3.30 26.03 1.40
N SER A 55 -3.53 24.80 1.86
CA SER A 55 -4.53 23.91 1.26
C SER A 55 -5.95 24.43 1.49
N ALA A 56 -6.23 25.07 2.63
CA ALA A 56 -7.52 25.71 2.86
C ALA A 56 -7.81 26.88 1.91
N LEU A 57 -6.78 27.50 1.33
CA LEU A 57 -6.91 28.60 0.37
C LEU A 57 -6.85 28.14 -1.10
N LYS A 58 -6.64 26.85 -1.37
CA LYS A 58 -6.59 26.35 -2.74
C LYS A 58 -7.97 26.11 -3.31
N PRO A 59 -8.23 26.41 -4.59
CA PRO A 59 -9.41 25.93 -5.26
C PRO A 59 -9.36 24.40 -5.38
N LEU A 60 -10.52 23.77 -5.54
CA LEU A 60 -10.67 22.30 -5.52
C LEU A 60 -9.80 21.59 -6.57
N ASP A 61 -9.62 22.18 -7.75
CA ASP A 61 -8.77 21.65 -8.83
C ASP A 61 -7.27 21.67 -8.44
N GLU A 62 -6.83 22.65 -7.65
CA GLU A 62 -5.44 22.73 -7.18
C GLU A 62 -5.16 21.72 -6.05
N LEU A 63 -6.18 21.32 -5.27
CA LEU A 63 -6.04 20.31 -4.21
C LEU A 63 -5.76 18.91 -4.75
N PHE A 64 -6.28 18.57 -5.93
CA PHE A 64 -6.06 17.27 -6.59
C PHE A 64 -4.94 17.27 -7.61
N LYS A 65 -4.24 18.39 -7.77
CA LYS A 65 -3.14 18.52 -8.71
C LYS A 65 -1.96 17.68 -8.26
N PHE A 66 -1.51 16.76 -9.12
CA PHE A 66 -0.24 16.04 -8.90
C PHE A 66 0.87 16.63 -9.78
N PRO A 67 1.97 17.11 -9.19
CA PRO A 67 2.24 17.12 -7.76
C PRO A 67 1.54 18.19 -6.92
N PRO A 68 1.32 17.92 -5.61
CA PRO A 68 0.70 18.86 -4.71
C PRO A 68 1.55 20.13 -4.62
N THR A 69 0.94 21.28 -4.93
CA THR A 69 1.57 22.59 -4.73
C THR A 69 1.74 22.83 -3.22
N ILE A 70 2.88 23.36 -2.78
CA ILE A 70 3.06 23.65 -1.34
C ILE A 70 2.32 24.93 -0.95
N LEU A 71 2.38 25.95 -1.82
CA LEU A 71 1.69 27.23 -1.68
C LEU A 71 0.58 27.34 -2.71
N ALA A 72 -0.55 27.95 -2.33
CA ALA A 72 -1.69 28.20 -3.20
C ALA A 72 -1.28 29.15 -4.31
N LYS A 73 -1.47 28.74 -5.57
CA LYS A 73 -1.17 29.60 -6.72
C LYS A 73 -2.30 30.59 -6.99
N ASN A 74 -3.54 30.12 -6.85
CA ASN A 74 -4.74 30.93 -7.03
C ASN A 74 -5.52 30.96 -5.71
N PRO A 75 -5.09 31.74 -4.70
CA PRO A 75 -5.75 31.72 -3.40
C PRO A 75 -7.22 32.17 -3.50
N THR A 76 -8.12 31.36 -2.94
CA THR A 76 -9.57 31.61 -2.86
C THR A 76 -10.06 31.46 -1.42
N MET A 77 -11.23 32.02 -1.12
CA MET A 77 -11.93 31.81 0.15
C MET A 77 -13.11 30.84 0.01
N ASP A 78 -13.21 30.18 -1.15
CA ASP A 78 -14.36 29.36 -1.54
C ASP A 78 -14.56 28.19 -0.58
N ASN A 79 -13.48 27.54 -0.16
CA ASN A 79 -13.54 26.46 0.84
C ASN A 79 -14.14 26.90 2.17
N PHE A 80 -13.91 28.15 2.59
CA PHE A 80 -14.49 28.71 3.81
C PHE A 80 -15.95 29.09 3.60
N SER A 81 -16.29 29.76 2.48
CA SER A 81 -17.70 30.08 2.19
C SER A 81 -18.55 28.83 2.03
N ASP A 82 -18.04 27.80 1.32
CA ASP A 82 -18.71 26.53 1.13
C ASP A 82 -18.88 25.78 2.45
N LEU A 83 -17.89 25.86 3.34
CA LEU A 83 -17.99 25.31 4.69
C LEU A 83 -19.11 26.00 5.48
N PHE A 84 -19.19 27.34 5.45
CA PHE A 84 -20.27 28.08 6.11
C PHE A 84 -21.64 27.79 5.52
N VAL A 85 -21.76 27.69 4.19
CA VAL A 85 -23.01 27.31 3.51
C VAL A 85 -23.44 25.90 3.92
N THR A 86 -22.51 24.95 3.97
CA THR A 86 -22.80 23.55 4.34
C THR A 86 -23.19 23.42 5.80
N MET A 87 -22.51 24.14 6.69
CA MET A 87 -22.91 24.23 8.10
C MET A 87 -24.26 24.94 8.26
N GLY A 88 -24.57 25.94 7.43
CA GLY A 88 -25.86 26.65 7.42
C GLY A 88 -27.04 25.78 6.97
N LYS A 89 -26.79 24.75 6.17
CA LYS A 89 -27.80 23.74 5.74
C LYS A 89 -27.97 22.59 6.74
N SER A 90 -27.18 22.55 7.82
CA SER A 90 -27.25 21.48 8.81
C SER A 90 -28.50 21.62 9.68
N TRP A 91 -29.08 20.50 10.13
CA TRP A 91 -30.26 20.46 11.01
C TRP A 91 -30.05 21.28 12.30
N VAL A 92 -28.82 21.26 12.82
CA VAL A 92 -28.40 22.05 13.98
C VAL A 92 -27.53 23.20 13.51
N SER A 93 -27.77 24.39 14.05
CA SER A 93 -27.04 25.60 13.68
C SER A 93 -25.57 25.55 14.11
N PHE A 94 -24.69 26.17 13.31
CA PHE A 94 -23.28 26.35 13.64
C PHE A 94 -23.06 26.98 15.03
N SER A 95 -23.89 27.97 15.39
CA SER A 95 -23.81 28.65 16.68
C SER A 95 -24.08 27.70 17.86
N ARG A 96 -24.95 26.69 17.68
CA ARG A 96 -25.21 25.66 18.70
C ARG A 96 -24.02 24.73 18.86
N TYR A 97 -23.41 24.28 17.77
CA TYR A 97 -22.19 23.47 17.83
C TYR A 97 -21.02 24.20 18.49
N LEU A 98 -20.84 25.48 18.15
CA LEU A 98 -19.83 26.33 18.77
C LEU A 98 -20.13 26.54 20.26
N PHE A 99 -21.38 26.82 20.62
CA PHE A 99 -21.79 26.94 22.02
C PHE A 99 -21.48 25.66 22.81
N ASN A 100 -21.83 24.49 22.27
CA ASN A 100 -21.58 23.21 22.93
C ASN A 100 -20.07 23.02 23.20
N THR A 101 -19.22 23.25 22.20
CA THR A 101 -17.76 23.12 22.36
C THR A 101 -17.20 24.13 23.36
N VAL A 102 -17.59 25.41 23.25
CA VAL A 102 -17.13 26.47 24.16
C VAL A 102 -17.58 26.18 25.58
N PHE A 103 -18.84 25.80 25.77
CA PHE A 103 -19.40 25.47 27.08
C PHE A 103 -18.68 24.29 27.72
N ILE A 104 -18.52 23.17 27.00
CA ILE A 104 -17.80 21.98 27.50
C ILE A 104 -16.35 22.33 27.81
N THR A 105 -15.66 23.05 26.92
CA THR A 105 -14.24 23.38 27.10
C THR A 105 -14.03 24.34 28.26
N PHE A 106 -14.86 25.37 28.38
CA PHE A 106 -14.77 26.37 29.43
C PHE A 106 -15.09 25.76 30.80
N VAL A 107 -16.26 25.16 30.95
CA VAL A 107 -16.69 24.57 32.23
C VAL A 107 -15.77 23.42 32.61
N GLY A 108 -15.45 22.54 31.66
CA GLY A 108 -14.47 21.45 31.82
C GLY A 108 -13.12 21.93 32.35
N THR A 109 -12.54 22.95 31.72
CA THR A 109 -11.22 23.46 32.08
C THR A 109 -11.21 24.18 33.42
N PHE A 110 -12.16 25.09 33.66
CA PHE A 110 -12.19 25.83 34.93
C PHE A 110 -12.54 24.92 36.11
N GLY A 111 -13.49 23.99 35.93
CA GLY A 111 -13.79 23.02 36.97
C GLY A 111 -12.62 22.08 37.25
N HIS A 112 -11.92 21.63 36.20
CA HIS A 112 -10.70 20.84 36.37
C HIS A 112 -9.63 21.62 37.13
N LEU A 113 -9.38 22.88 36.74
CA LEU A 113 -8.43 23.75 37.41
C LEU A 113 -8.76 23.93 38.89
N ILE A 114 -10.01 24.24 39.23
CA ILE A 114 -10.44 24.47 40.61
C ILE A 114 -10.26 23.21 41.44
N VAL A 115 -10.81 22.08 40.98
CA VAL A 115 -10.78 20.80 41.72
C VAL A 115 -9.34 20.30 41.87
N ALA A 116 -8.55 20.33 40.81
CA ALA A 116 -7.15 19.93 40.83
C ALA A 116 -6.31 20.82 41.75
N SER A 117 -6.48 22.15 41.69
CA SER A 117 -5.72 23.10 42.50
C SER A 117 -6.05 22.99 43.98
N MET A 118 -7.33 22.78 44.33
CA MET A 118 -7.74 22.58 45.72
C MET A 118 -7.16 21.29 46.30
N GLY A 119 -7.26 20.17 45.56
CA GLY A 119 -6.67 18.91 45.99
C GLY A 119 -5.15 18.97 46.09
N ALA A 120 -4.50 19.63 45.12
CA ALA A 120 -3.07 19.84 45.11
C ALA A 120 -2.57 20.71 46.28
N PHE A 121 -3.31 21.78 46.64
CA PHE A 121 -2.93 22.66 47.74
C PHE A 121 -2.85 21.90 49.06
N VAL A 122 -3.88 21.10 49.36
CA VAL A 122 -3.90 20.29 50.57
C VAL A 122 -2.78 19.25 50.56
N LEU A 123 -2.59 18.55 49.45
CA LEU A 123 -1.55 17.52 49.29
C LEU A 123 -0.12 18.06 49.28
N ALA A 124 0.08 19.33 48.92
CA ALA A 124 1.40 19.96 48.85
C ALA A 124 1.80 20.65 50.16
N LYS A 125 0.84 21.16 50.94
CA LYS A 125 1.10 22.04 52.10
C LYS A 125 0.70 21.47 53.45
N TYR A 126 -0.11 20.42 53.47
CA TYR A 126 -0.56 19.81 54.71
C TYR A 126 -0.14 18.35 54.78
N ASP A 127 0.46 17.98 55.91
CA ASP A 127 0.69 16.59 56.25
C ASP A 127 -0.55 16.03 56.95
N PHE A 128 -1.24 15.10 56.31
CA PHE A 128 -2.39 14.39 56.89
C PHE A 128 -2.27 12.88 56.66
N PRO A 129 -2.87 12.05 57.55
CA PRO A 129 -2.84 10.59 57.39
C PRO A 129 -3.40 10.15 56.03
N GLY A 130 -2.61 9.39 55.26
CA GLY A 130 -3.00 8.88 53.94
C GLY A 130 -2.66 9.78 52.75
N GLY A 131 -2.25 11.04 52.94
CA GLY A 131 -1.98 11.98 51.84
C GLY A 131 -0.94 11.49 50.82
N LYS A 132 0.15 10.87 51.30
CA LYS A 132 1.19 10.25 50.44
C LYS A 132 0.64 9.06 49.64
N GLY A 133 -0.31 8.30 50.20
CA GLY A 133 -0.98 7.19 49.53
C GLY A 133 -1.90 7.66 48.42
N PHE A 134 -2.73 8.68 48.69
CA PHE A 134 -3.59 9.32 47.68
C PHE A 134 -2.77 9.88 46.51
N PHE A 135 -1.68 10.60 46.78
CA PHE A 135 -0.86 11.14 45.70
C PHE A 135 -0.18 10.05 44.85
N LYS A 136 0.24 8.95 45.49
CA LYS A 136 0.77 7.78 44.77
C LYS A 136 -0.30 7.15 43.87
N LEU A 137 -1.55 7.06 44.31
CA LEU A 137 -2.66 6.58 43.49
C LEU A 137 -2.86 7.46 42.25
N VAL A 138 -2.86 8.78 42.40
CA VAL A 138 -2.95 9.72 41.27
C VAL A 138 -1.79 9.51 40.28
N THR A 139 -0.57 9.29 40.79
CA THR A 139 0.61 9.06 39.95
C THR A 139 0.50 7.75 39.16
N VAL A 140 0.01 6.67 39.80
CA VAL A 140 -0.24 5.39 39.12
C VAL A 140 -1.36 5.54 38.09
N ALA A 141 -2.40 6.32 38.36
CA ALA A 141 -3.49 6.55 37.40
C ALA A 141 -3.01 7.23 36.10
N MET A 142 -1.97 8.08 36.16
CA MET A 142 -1.36 8.67 34.96
C MET A 142 -0.61 7.68 34.06
N MET A 143 -0.27 6.49 34.58
CA MET A 143 0.42 5.46 33.79
C MET A 143 -0.53 4.74 32.82
N PHE A 144 -1.84 4.82 33.05
CA PHE A 144 -2.86 4.24 32.19
C PHE A 144 -3.29 5.23 31.10
N THR A 145 -3.48 4.73 29.88
CA THR A 145 -4.00 5.55 28.78
C THR A 145 -5.52 5.72 28.90
N GLY A 146 -6.05 6.84 28.43
CA GLY A 146 -7.50 7.12 28.45
C GLY A 146 -8.33 6.12 27.65
N TYR A 147 -7.73 5.38 26.71
CA TYR A 147 -8.41 4.35 25.92
C TYR A 147 -8.80 3.12 26.77
N VAL A 148 -7.95 2.72 27.71
CA VAL A 148 -8.21 1.55 28.58
C VAL A 148 -9.41 1.81 29.50
N THR A 149 -9.61 3.06 29.90
CA THR A 149 -10.70 3.46 30.81
C THR A 149 -11.98 3.86 30.08
N GLN A 150 -12.00 3.88 28.74
CA GLN A 150 -13.14 4.35 27.95
C GLN A 150 -14.40 3.49 28.13
N ILE A 151 -14.28 2.16 28.03
CA ILE A 151 -15.42 1.24 28.23
C ILE A 151 -15.93 1.31 29.68
N PRO A 152 -15.07 1.19 30.72
CA PRO A 152 -15.52 1.35 32.10
C PRO A 152 -16.22 2.70 32.36
N ASN A 153 -15.67 3.80 31.84
CA ASN A 153 -16.28 5.13 31.99
C ASN A 153 -17.66 5.21 31.32
N TYR A 154 -17.82 4.63 30.13
CA TYR A 154 -19.13 4.53 29.48
C TYR A 154 -20.14 3.79 30.35
N LEU A 155 -19.77 2.62 30.89
CA LEU A 155 -20.66 1.84 31.75
C LEU A 155 -21.07 2.60 33.03
N ILE A 156 -20.13 3.34 33.63
CA ILE A 156 -20.41 4.18 34.81
C ILE A 156 -21.39 5.30 34.45
N LEU A 157 -21.14 6.04 33.37
CA LEU A 157 -21.98 7.13 32.93
C LEU A 157 -23.37 6.66 32.50
N ASN A 158 -23.47 5.48 31.89
CA ASN A 158 -24.74 4.85 31.55
C ASN A 158 -25.53 4.48 32.80
N ARG A 159 -24.89 3.89 33.82
CA ARG A 159 -25.54 3.60 35.11
C ARG A 159 -25.99 4.86 35.85
N LEU A 160 -25.26 5.96 35.71
CA LEU A 160 -25.62 7.27 36.29
C LEU A 160 -26.71 8.00 35.48
N GLY A 161 -27.10 7.49 34.30
CA GLY A 161 -28.06 8.15 33.40
C GLY A 161 -27.53 9.44 32.79
N TRP A 162 -26.20 9.61 32.70
CA TRP A 162 -25.57 10.83 32.17
C TRP A 162 -25.24 10.73 30.68
N ILE A 163 -25.43 9.56 30.06
CA ILE A 163 -25.30 9.40 28.62
C ILE A 163 -26.24 10.37 27.90
N ASP A 164 -25.76 10.91 26.79
CA ASP A 164 -26.41 11.96 26.02
C ASP A 164 -26.59 13.28 26.78
N THR A 165 -25.66 13.64 27.67
CA THR A 165 -25.64 14.95 28.34
C THR A 165 -24.24 15.58 28.31
N TYR A 166 -24.11 16.90 28.44
CA TYR A 166 -22.80 17.56 28.51
C TYR A 166 -21.97 17.09 29.73
N TRP A 167 -22.64 16.66 30.80
CA TRP A 167 -22.00 16.18 32.03
C TRP A 167 -21.18 14.90 31.83
N SER A 168 -21.54 14.09 30.83
CA SER A 168 -20.77 12.90 30.44
C SER A 168 -19.33 13.18 30.02
N ILE A 169 -19.02 14.45 29.69
CA ILE A 169 -17.68 14.89 29.29
C ILE A 169 -17.07 15.81 30.34
N ILE A 170 -17.86 16.75 30.87
CA ILE A 170 -17.39 17.78 31.81
C ILE A 170 -16.91 17.14 33.13
N ILE A 171 -17.68 16.23 33.72
CA ILE A 171 -17.37 15.69 35.04
C ILE A 171 -16.12 14.77 35.00
N PRO A 172 -15.99 13.84 34.05
CA PRO A 172 -14.75 13.06 33.93
C PRO A 172 -13.50 13.94 33.69
N ALA A 173 -13.65 15.06 32.98
CA ALA A 173 -12.54 15.99 32.76
C ALA A 173 -12.02 16.62 34.06
N PHE A 174 -12.89 16.87 35.05
CA PHE A 174 -12.47 17.43 36.33
C PHE A 174 -11.50 16.52 37.09
N ALA A 175 -11.67 15.21 36.94
CA ALA A 175 -10.91 14.19 37.63
C ALA A 175 -9.60 13.80 36.92
N ALA A 176 -9.21 14.51 35.84
CA ALA A 176 -8.01 14.16 35.08
C ALA A 176 -6.75 14.18 35.98
N PRO A 177 -5.99 13.06 36.11
CA PRO A 177 -4.89 12.96 37.06
C PRO A 177 -3.76 13.98 36.84
N ILE A 178 -3.53 14.38 35.58
CA ILE A 178 -2.45 15.29 35.18
C ILE A 178 -2.55 16.66 35.85
N GLY A 179 -3.76 17.19 36.05
CA GLY A 179 -3.94 18.50 36.66
C GLY A 179 -3.56 18.54 38.12
N LEU A 180 -4.02 17.56 38.90
CA LEU A 180 -3.69 17.46 40.32
C LEU A 180 -2.18 17.25 40.49
N PHE A 181 -1.58 16.38 39.67
CA PHE A 181 -0.14 16.16 39.67
C PHE A 181 0.62 17.46 39.38
N LEU A 182 0.33 18.12 38.25
CA LEU A 182 1.02 19.33 37.83
C LEU A 182 0.90 20.45 38.88
N MET A 183 -0.32 20.73 39.36
CA MET A 183 -0.55 21.79 40.35
C MET A 183 0.21 21.50 41.66
N LYS A 184 0.22 20.24 42.12
CA LYS A 184 0.94 19.88 43.35
C LYS A 184 2.45 20.08 43.20
N GLN A 185 3.05 19.66 42.07
CA GLN A 185 4.49 19.80 41.84
C GLN A 185 4.94 21.26 41.92
N PHE A 186 4.15 22.18 41.37
CA PHE A 186 4.43 23.62 41.46
C PHE A 186 4.18 24.19 42.86
N MET A 187 3.09 23.79 43.50
CA MET A 187 2.78 24.26 44.86
C MET A 187 3.83 23.79 45.87
N GLU A 188 4.40 22.59 45.73
CA GLU A 188 5.49 22.11 46.59
C GLU A 188 6.71 23.03 46.59
N GLY A 189 7.01 23.67 45.46
CA GLY A 189 8.12 24.64 45.33
C GLY A 189 7.95 25.93 46.13
N LEU A 190 6.73 26.26 46.60
CA LEU A 190 6.48 27.46 47.40
C LEU A 190 6.96 27.30 48.85
N PRO A 191 7.71 28.26 49.43
CA PRO A 191 8.11 28.19 50.83
C PRO A 191 6.90 28.17 51.77
N THR A 192 6.84 27.21 52.71
CA THR A 192 5.76 27.10 53.70
C THR A 192 5.70 28.34 54.61
N SER A 193 6.83 29.01 54.83
CA SER A 193 6.91 30.25 55.60
C SER A 193 6.03 31.38 55.05
N LEU A 194 5.77 31.41 53.74
CA LEU A 194 4.86 32.37 53.12
C LEU A 194 3.41 32.18 53.58
N ILE A 195 3.02 30.92 53.79
CA ILE A 195 1.68 30.55 54.27
C ILE A 195 1.56 30.83 55.77
N GLU A 196 2.59 30.50 56.55
CA GLU A 196 2.64 30.76 57.99
C GLU A 196 2.56 32.27 58.30
N ALA A 197 3.30 33.10 57.56
CA ALA A 197 3.24 34.56 57.68
C ALA A 197 1.83 35.10 57.43
N ALA A 198 1.16 34.61 56.38
CA ALA A 198 -0.20 35.02 56.07
C ALA A 198 -1.23 34.64 57.15
N LYS A 199 -1.03 33.49 57.80
CA LYS A 199 -1.88 33.06 58.93
C LYS A 199 -1.65 33.91 60.17
N ILE A 200 -0.40 34.32 60.42
CA ILE A 200 -0.07 35.28 61.49
C ILE A 200 -0.78 36.63 61.24
N ASP A 201 -0.89 37.06 59.98
CA ASP A 201 -1.67 38.24 59.55
C ASP A 201 -3.21 38.04 59.58
N GLY A 202 -3.69 36.89 60.10
CA GLY A 202 -5.11 36.59 60.25
C GLY A 202 -5.82 36.14 58.97
N ALA A 203 -5.08 35.75 57.93
CA ALA A 203 -5.69 35.19 56.71
C ALA A 203 -6.25 33.79 56.97
N ASN A 204 -7.51 33.56 56.58
CA ASN A 204 -8.10 32.21 56.56
C ASN A 204 -7.56 31.38 55.37
N GLU A 205 -7.75 30.06 55.41
CA GLU A 205 -7.22 29.15 54.38
C GLU A 205 -7.64 29.49 52.95
N TRP A 206 -8.89 29.92 52.77
CA TRP A 206 -9.41 30.34 51.47
C TRP A 206 -8.69 31.59 50.94
N LYS A 207 -8.43 32.56 51.81
CA LYS A 207 -7.67 33.77 51.47
C LYS A 207 -6.21 33.46 51.18
N VAL A 208 -5.59 32.53 51.92
CA VAL A 208 -4.24 32.03 51.62
C VAL A 208 -4.20 31.37 50.25
N PHE A 209 -5.14 30.48 49.96
CA PHE A 209 -5.20 29.77 48.69
C PHE A 209 -5.38 30.73 47.50
N ILE A 210 -6.40 31.60 47.54
CA ILE A 210 -6.76 32.48 46.40
C ILE A 210 -5.80 33.65 46.25
N SER A 211 -5.43 34.33 47.33
CA SER A 211 -4.68 35.59 47.27
C SER A 211 -3.17 35.42 47.33
N ILE A 212 -2.66 34.27 47.77
CA ILE A 212 -1.23 34.05 47.98
C ILE A 212 -0.72 32.89 47.14
N VAL A 213 -1.32 31.70 47.27
CA VAL A 213 -0.79 30.50 46.60
C VAL A 213 -1.06 30.57 45.09
N MET A 214 -2.32 30.74 44.66
CA MET A 214 -2.71 30.73 43.25
C MET A 214 -2.01 31.77 42.36
N PRO A 215 -1.77 33.03 42.81
CA PRO A 215 -1.00 34.00 42.03
C PRO A 215 0.47 33.61 41.87
N ASN A 216 1.07 32.99 42.89
CA ASN A 216 2.48 32.55 42.85
C ASN A 216 2.68 31.30 41.99
N VAL A 217 1.66 30.46 41.81
CA VAL A 217 1.68 29.33 40.86
C VAL A 217 0.99 29.64 39.53
N LYS A 218 0.92 30.93 39.16
CA LYS A 218 0.35 31.38 37.87
C LYS A 218 0.80 30.58 36.66
N PRO A 219 2.10 30.31 36.48
CA PRO A 219 2.53 29.54 35.33
C PRO A 219 2.03 28.09 35.31
N ALA A 220 1.80 27.49 36.49
CA ALA A 220 1.33 26.12 36.62
C ALA A 220 -0.12 25.98 36.14
N TRP A 221 -1.01 26.87 36.62
CA TRP A 221 -2.40 26.82 36.21
C TRP A 221 -2.61 27.30 34.77
N MET A 222 -1.75 28.17 34.24
CA MET A 222 -1.75 28.50 32.82
C MET A 222 -1.37 27.29 31.95
N THR A 223 -0.35 26.54 32.35
CA THR A 223 0.04 25.28 31.68
C THR A 223 -1.11 24.27 31.72
N LEU A 224 -1.81 24.17 32.85
CA LEU A 224 -2.97 23.30 32.99
C LEU A 224 -4.12 23.71 32.05
N ILE A 225 -4.40 25.03 31.95
CA ILE A 225 -5.42 25.56 31.04
C ILE A 225 -5.10 25.18 29.60
N ILE A 226 -3.84 25.32 29.14
CA ILE A 226 -3.44 24.97 27.77
C ILE A 226 -3.75 23.50 27.47
N PHE A 227 -3.29 22.58 28.33
CA PHE A 227 -3.53 21.15 28.11
C PHE A 227 -5.01 20.78 28.17
N SER A 228 -5.75 21.36 29.11
CA SER A 228 -7.17 21.11 29.28
C SER A 228 -7.99 21.63 28.09
N VAL A 229 -7.74 22.87 27.65
CA VAL A 229 -8.39 23.46 26.48
C VAL A 229 -8.06 22.64 25.23
N GLN A 230 -6.79 22.31 24.99
CA GLN A 230 -6.37 21.53 23.82
C GLN A 230 -7.08 20.17 23.78
N SER A 231 -7.23 19.51 24.94
CA SER A 231 -7.88 18.21 25.04
C SER A 231 -9.40 18.31 24.83
N LEU A 232 -10.08 19.22 25.54
CA LEU A 232 -11.55 19.32 25.49
C LEU A 232 -12.05 19.96 24.19
N TRP A 233 -11.32 20.95 23.65
CA TRP A 233 -11.68 21.59 22.38
C TRP A 233 -11.68 20.59 21.24
N ASN A 234 -10.69 19.69 21.20
CA ASN A 234 -10.52 18.69 20.14
C ASN A 234 -11.35 17.40 20.36
N ASN A 235 -12.17 17.33 21.42
CA ASN A 235 -12.94 16.14 21.74
C ASN A 235 -14.24 16.08 20.90
N PRO A 236 -14.42 15.06 20.04
CA PRO A 236 -15.63 14.93 19.23
C PRO A 236 -16.86 14.48 20.02
N ALA A 237 -16.75 14.15 21.32
CA ALA A 237 -17.86 13.73 22.17
C ALA A 237 -18.62 12.44 21.75
N ALA A 238 -18.23 11.81 20.64
CA ALA A 238 -19.00 10.78 19.93
C ALA A 238 -19.30 9.52 20.75
N THR A 239 -18.50 9.23 21.79
CA THR A 239 -18.68 8.04 22.64
C THR A 239 -19.84 8.20 23.63
N TYR A 240 -20.18 9.43 24.03
CA TYR A 240 -21.13 9.67 25.12
C TYR A 240 -22.33 10.52 24.72
N ILE A 241 -22.23 11.31 23.64
CA ILE A 241 -23.30 12.19 23.15
C ILE A 241 -23.80 11.69 21.80
N TYR A 242 -25.10 11.43 21.70
CA TYR A 242 -25.74 10.87 20.50
C TYR A 242 -26.70 11.85 19.83
N SER A 243 -27.42 12.66 20.61
CA SER A 243 -28.33 13.69 20.13
C SER A 243 -27.59 14.79 19.38
N GLU A 244 -28.00 15.06 18.15
CA GLU A 244 -27.34 16.00 17.24
C GLU A 244 -27.16 17.40 17.87
N GLU A 245 -28.18 17.90 18.56
CA GLU A 245 -28.19 19.25 19.18
C GLU A 245 -27.15 19.45 20.29
N LYS A 246 -26.60 18.35 20.82
CA LYS A 246 -25.63 18.35 21.92
C LYS A 246 -24.20 18.05 21.43
N LYS A 247 -24.02 17.70 20.15
CA LYS A 247 -22.70 17.37 19.61
C LYS A 247 -21.78 18.59 19.56
N THR A 248 -20.48 18.34 19.52
CA THR A 248 -19.47 19.41 19.48
C THR A 248 -19.20 19.88 18.06
N LEU A 249 -18.68 21.09 17.92
CA LEU A 249 -18.15 21.63 16.67
C LEU A 249 -17.16 20.69 15.98
N VAL A 250 -16.27 20.03 16.74
CA VAL A 250 -15.30 19.08 16.17
C VAL A 250 -15.99 17.87 15.55
N TYR A 251 -17.07 17.37 16.16
CA TYR A 251 -17.85 16.30 15.57
C TYR A 251 -18.43 16.73 14.22
N ALA A 252 -19.17 17.85 14.21
CA ALA A 252 -19.83 18.35 13.01
C ALA A 252 -18.82 18.62 11.89
N MET A 253 -17.68 19.22 12.22
CA MET A 253 -16.61 19.51 11.27
C MET A 253 -15.91 18.24 10.74
N ARG A 254 -15.71 17.21 11.58
CA ARG A 254 -15.18 15.91 11.13
C ARG A 254 -16.16 15.16 10.22
N GLN A 255 -17.46 15.28 10.47
CA GLN A 255 -18.49 14.71 9.60
C GLN A 255 -18.51 15.37 8.22
N ILE A 256 -18.19 16.66 8.14
CA ILE A 256 -17.99 17.34 6.85
C ILE A 256 -16.77 16.77 6.13
N GLN A 257 -15.67 16.54 6.86
CA GLN A 257 -14.45 15.94 6.30
C GLN A 257 -14.68 14.51 5.79
N SER A 258 -15.60 13.75 6.37
CA SER A 258 -15.94 12.39 5.91
C SER A 258 -16.87 12.36 4.68
N GLY A 259 -17.26 13.51 4.12
CA GLY A 259 -18.17 13.58 2.96
C GLY A 259 -17.55 13.25 1.59
N GLY A 260 -16.37 12.61 1.57
CA GLY A 260 -15.69 12.17 0.35
C GLY A 260 -15.03 13.29 -0.45
N ILE A 261 -14.67 12.99 -1.71
CA ILE A 261 -13.85 13.83 -2.60
C ILE A 261 -14.48 15.22 -2.82
N ALA A 262 -15.81 15.30 -2.88
CA ALA A 262 -16.54 16.56 -3.07
C ALA A 262 -16.34 17.57 -1.92
N ARG A 263 -15.96 17.10 -0.72
CA ARG A 263 -15.75 17.95 0.46
C ARG A 263 -14.28 18.13 0.84
N THR A 264 -13.34 17.73 -0.02
CA THR A 264 -11.90 17.86 0.25
C THR A 264 -11.47 19.30 0.52
N GLY A 265 -12.00 20.27 -0.26
CA GLY A 265 -11.74 21.70 -0.04
C GLY A 265 -12.26 22.20 1.30
N GLN A 266 -13.51 21.88 1.63
CA GLN A 266 -14.12 22.19 2.93
C GLN A 266 -13.37 21.51 4.08
N GLY A 267 -12.90 20.27 3.87
CA GLY A 267 -12.07 19.52 4.80
C GLY A 267 -10.74 20.22 5.09
N ALA A 268 -10.12 20.85 4.09
CA ALA A 268 -8.93 21.66 4.30
C ALA A 268 -9.23 22.92 5.15
N ALA A 269 -10.36 23.59 4.90
CA ALA A 269 -10.82 24.72 5.74
C ALA A 269 -11.15 24.29 7.18
N VAL A 270 -11.76 23.12 7.37
CA VAL A 270 -12.04 22.52 8.70
C VAL A 270 -10.76 22.41 9.52
N LEU A 271 -9.67 21.90 8.93
CA LEU A 271 -8.38 21.76 9.62
C LEU A 271 -7.87 23.10 10.15
N VAL A 272 -8.02 24.19 9.38
CA VAL A 272 -7.65 25.54 9.79
C VAL A 272 -8.52 26.05 10.94
N VAL A 273 -9.85 25.93 10.81
CA VAL A 273 -10.79 26.40 11.83
C VAL A 273 -10.55 25.70 13.18
N LEU A 274 -10.28 24.40 13.18
CA LEU A 274 -10.05 23.64 14.40
C LEU A 274 -8.72 23.98 15.09
N MET A 275 -7.67 24.33 14.34
CA MET A 275 -6.36 24.67 14.91
C MET A 275 -6.24 26.10 15.45
N ILE A 276 -7.05 27.05 14.94
CA ILE A 276 -6.97 28.47 15.34
C ILE A 276 -7.09 28.64 16.86
N VAL A 277 -8.09 28.02 17.49
CA VAL A 277 -8.38 28.27 18.90
C VAL A 277 -7.29 27.74 19.84
N PRO A 278 -6.79 26.48 19.70
CA PRO A 278 -5.65 26.02 20.48
C PRO A 278 -4.37 26.85 20.25
N ILE A 279 -4.08 27.25 19.01
CA ILE A 279 -2.88 28.05 18.69
C ILE A 279 -2.98 29.44 19.34
N VAL A 280 -4.13 30.12 19.23
CA VAL A 280 -4.34 31.43 19.83
C VAL A 280 -4.15 31.37 21.35
N ILE A 281 -4.73 30.35 22.01
CA ILE A 281 -4.60 30.16 23.45
C ILE A 281 -3.15 29.85 23.84
N PHE A 282 -2.44 29.05 23.05
CA PHE A 282 -1.01 28.79 23.23
C PHE A 282 -0.19 30.08 23.14
N VAL A 283 -0.35 30.88 22.08
CA VAL A 283 0.40 32.13 21.84
C VAL A 283 0.17 33.14 22.97
N PHE A 284 -1.08 33.30 23.44
CA PHE A 284 -1.37 34.18 24.58
C PHE A 284 -0.76 33.69 25.89
N SER A 285 -0.52 32.38 26.02
CA SER A 285 0.00 31.76 27.24
C SER A 285 1.52 31.55 27.25
N GLU A 286 2.17 31.53 26.08
CA GLU A 286 3.59 31.19 25.90
C GLU A 286 4.55 32.10 26.71
N SER A 287 4.28 33.41 26.73
CA SER A 287 5.11 34.38 27.47
C SER A 287 5.24 34.06 28.96
N GLN A 288 4.25 33.41 29.56
CA GLN A 288 4.21 33.06 30.98
C GLN A 288 4.86 31.69 31.27
N ILE A 289 5.06 30.87 30.24
CA ILE A 289 5.74 29.56 30.33
C ILE A 289 7.25 29.74 30.28
N LEU A 290 7.75 30.64 29.44
CA LEU A 290 9.19 30.89 29.26
C LEU A 290 9.89 31.30 30.58
N GLU A 291 9.17 31.98 31.48
CA GLU A 291 9.66 32.35 32.82
C GLU A 291 9.85 31.13 33.75
N THR A 292 9.13 30.02 33.53
CA THR A 292 9.26 28.79 34.34
C THR A 292 10.34 27.84 33.89
N MET A 293 10.60 27.76 32.59
CA MET A 293 11.65 26.89 32.07
C MET A 293 13.03 27.37 32.54
N ALA A 294 13.19 28.68 32.78
CA ALA A 294 14.39 29.27 33.37
C ALA A 294 14.63 28.91 34.85
N SER A 295 13.59 28.60 35.63
CA SER A 295 13.69 28.23 37.05
C SER A 295 13.79 26.72 37.29
N SER A 296 13.34 25.91 36.32
CA SER A 296 13.39 24.43 36.34
C SER A 296 14.79 23.81 36.22
N GLY A 297 15.86 24.58 36.50
CA GLY A 297 17.26 24.23 36.38
C GLY A 297 17.56 22.74 36.62
N LEU A 298 17.56 21.98 35.52
CA LEU A 298 18.20 20.68 35.44
C LEU A 298 19.69 20.93 35.58
N LYS A 299 20.13 20.95 36.84
CA LYS A 299 21.53 20.93 37.24
C LYS A 299 22.09 19.58 36.80
N ILE A 300 22.48 19.50 35.53
CA ILE A 300 23.34 18.42 35.05
C ILE A 300 24.64 18.58 35.83
N LYS A 301 24.81 17.76 36.87
CA LYS A 301 26.10 17.51 37.49
C LYS A 301 27.03 17.06 36.36
N ASN A 302 27.95 17.93 35.98
CA ASN A 302 29.07 17.59 35.11
C ASN A 302 29.87 16.50 35.80
N ASP A 303 29.73 15.27 35.32
CA ASP A 303 30.81 14.30 35.42
C ASP A 303 30.68 13.27 34.29
N THR A 304 31.52 13.44 33.26
CA THR A 304 32.07 12.43 32.31
C THR A 304 32.39 13.04 30.95
N ARG A 305 33.34 13.98 30.91
CA ARG A 305 34.09 14.28 29.68
C ARG A 305 35.29 13.34 29.56
N TRP A 306 35.06 12.06 29.28
CA TRP A 306 36.15 11.16 28.84
C TRP A 306 35.75 9.91 28.03
N ARG A 307 34.51 9.75 27.54
CA ARG A 307 34.12 8.55 26.75
C ARG A 307 33.41 8.84 25.43
N MET A 308 33.71 9.97 24.78
CA MET A 308 33.09 10.34 23.49
C MET A 308 34.11 10.74 22.41
N LYS A 309 35.31 10.14 22.46
CA LYS A 309 36.31 10.23 21.38
C LYS A 309 36.63 8.88 20.71
N LYS A 310 35.98 7.77 21.12
CA LYS A 310 36.26 6.41 20.61
C LYS A 310 35.15 5.75 19.78
N ILE A 311 34.05 6.45 19.49
CA ILE A 311 32.92 5.88 18.71
C ILE A 311 32.84 6.46 17.29
N ILE A 312 33.41 7.63 17.02
CA ILE A 312 33.42 8.27 15.69
C ILE A 312 34.52 7.70 14.77
N GLN A 313 35.46 6.91 15.30
CA GLN A 313 36.50 6.23 14.52
C GLN A 313 36.17 4.78 14.13
N ARG A 314 34.94 4.30 14.34
CA ARG A 314 34.53 2.90 14.04
C ARG A 314 33.38 2.75 13.04
N VAL A 315 32.94 3.82 12.39
CA VAL A 315 31.88 3.76 11.36
C VAL A 315 32.43 4.05 9.95
N GLY A 316 33.74 4.29 9.82
CA GLY A 316 34.41 4.57 8.54
C GLY A 316 35.24 3.42 7.95
N VAL A 317 35.06 2.17 8.39
CA VAL A 317 35.89 1.01 7.97
C VAL A 317 35.05 -0.21 7.53
N LEU A 318 33.76 -0.03 7.24
CA LEU A 318 32.90 -1.09 6.68
C LEU A 318 32.37 -0.74 5.28
N THR A 319 33.21 -0.10 4.47
CA THR A 319 32.95 0.17 3.04
C THR A 319 34.16 -0.14 2.15
N LEU A 320 35.15 -0.89 2.64
CA LEU A 320 36.35 -1.27 1.87
C LEU A 320 36.79 -2.72 2.12
N GLY A 321 35.83 -3.63 2.05
CA GLY A 321 36.03 -5.09 2.21
C GLY A 321 35.24 -5.88 1.17
N ALA A 322 35.03 -5.31 0.00
CA ALA A 322 34.39 -5.95 -1.14
C ALA A 322 35.28 -5.72 -2.36
N LEU A 323 36.40 -6.44 -2.43
CA LEU A 323 37.05 -6.84 -3.68
C LEU A 323 38.26 -7.73 -3.37
N ILE A 324 38.34 -8.85 -4.11
CA ILE A 324 39.47 -9.77 -4.35
C ILE A 324 39.31 -11.18 -3.72
N LEU A 325 39.33 -12.19 -4.63
CA LEU A 325 39.30 -13.66 -4.51
C LEU A 325 37.88 -14.26 -4.65
N THR A 326 37.51 -15.04 -5.66
CA THR A 326 38.28 -15.91 -6.58
C THR A 326 37.53 -16.12 -7.89
N GLY A 327 38.26 -16.19 -9.01
CA GLY A 327 37.73 -16.63 -10.29
C GLY A 327 37.44 -18.13 -10.31
N SER A 328 36.26 -18.49 -10.79
CA SER A 328 35.87 -19.86 -11.09
C SER A 328 35.97 -20.06 -12.60
N SER A 329 36.59 -21.16 -13.01
CA SER A 329 36.67 -21.63 -14.38
C SER A 329 35.26 -21.91 -14.92
N MET A 330 34.92 -21.36 -16.09
CA MET A 330 33.70 -21.74 -16.81
C MET A 330 33.90 -23.14 -17.41
N THR A 331 33.24 -24.13 -16.82
CA THR A 331 32.96 -25.40 -17.48
C THR A 331 31.60 -25.31 -18.13
N ALA A 332 31.55 -25.26 -19.46
CA ALA A 332 30.34 -25.46 -20.22
C ALA A 332 30.01 -26.96 -20.21
N PHE A 333 28.98 -27.35 -19.46
CA PHE A 333 28.33 -28.64 -19.60
C PHE A 333 27.10 -28.44 -20.49
N ALA A 334 27.11 -29.04 -21.67
CA ALA A 334 25.89 -29.27 -22.43
C ALA A 334 25.20 -30.48 -21.77
N GLN A 335 24.28 -30.20 -20.85
CA GLN A 335 23.43 -31.21 -20.23
C GLN A 335 22.25 -31.47 -21.17
N ASP A 336 22.01 -32.74 -21.52
CA ASP A 336 20.73 -33.17 -22.12
C ASP A 336 19.62 -32.74 -21.16
N ARG A 337 18.76 -31.81 -21.60
CA ARG A 337 17.68 -31.22 -20.78
C ARG A 337 16.38 -31.97 -21.02
N SER A 338 15.51 -31.98 -20.00
CA SER A 338 14.15 -32.48 -20.13
C SER A 338 13.34 -31.59 -21.09
N TYR A 339 12.29 -32.16 -21.70
CA TYR A 339 11.37 -31.45 -22.58
C TYR A 339 10.58 -30.36 -21.83
N THR A 340 10.27 -30.62 -20.55
CA THR A 340 9.57 -29.70 -19.65
C THR A 340 10.46 -29.33 -18.47
N TYR A 341 10.45 -28.05 -18.09
CA TYR A 341 11.21 -27.53 -16.95
C TYR A 341 10.51 -26.35 -16.27
N ASN A 342 11.02 -25.97 -15.10
CA ASN A 342 10.62 -24.81 -14.32
C ASN A 342 11.87 -24.09 -13.79
N TYR A 343 11.64 -23.01 -13.02
CA TYR A 343 12.69 -22.31 -12.29
C TYR A 343 12.45 -22.44 -10.79
N ASP A 344 13.52 -22.65 -10.03
CA ASP A 344 13.45 -22.53 -8.59
C ASP A 344 13.59 -21.06 -8.13
N TYR A 345 13.56 -20.86 -6.81
CA TYR A 345 13.75 -19.57 -6.17
C TYR A 345 15.06 -18.85 -6.57
N TRP A 346 16.10 -19.58 -6.92
CA TRP A 346 17.42 -19.03 -7.29
C TRP A 346 17.54 -18.76 -8.80
N GLU A 347 16.43 -18.90 -9.54
CA GLU A 347 16.37 -18.80 -11.01
C GLU A 347 17.11 -19.93 -11.73
N ASP A 348 17.48 -20.99 -11.00
CA ASP A 348 18.09 -22.17 -11.59
C ASP A 348 17.03 -23.03 -12.27
N VAL A 349 17.36 -23.58 -13.43
CA VAL A 349 16.47 -24.46 -14.20
C VAL A 349 16.32 -25.78 -13.46
N GLN A 350 15.08 -26.17 -13.20
CA GLN A 350 14.71 -27.46 -12.63
C GLN A 350 13.91 -28.25 -13.66
N ASP A 351 14.45 -29.37 -14.12
CA ASP A 351 13.71 -30.29 -14.98
C ASP A 351 12.49 -30.83 -14.22
N SER A 352 11.34 -30.90 -14.91
CA SER A 352 10.11 -31.45 -14.35
C SER A 352 9.54 -32.54 -15.28
N PRO A 353 8.66 -33.42 -14.78
CA PRO A 353 7.89 -34.31 -15.63
C PRO A 353 7.09 -33.53 -16.68
N ASP A 354 6.82 -34.17 -17.81
CA ASP A 354 6.10 -33.52 -18.89
C ASP A 354 4.68 -33.17 -18.48
N THR A 355 4.33 -31.89 -18.53
CA THR A 355 2.97 -31.43 -18.25
C THR A 355 2.03 -31.78 -19.40
N TYR A 356 2.56 -31.76 -20.63
CA TYR A 356 1.84 -32.06 -21.86
C TYR A 356 2.52 -33.16 -22.65
N SER A 357 1.72 -33.98 -23.30
CA SER A 357 2.14 -34.90 -24.35
C SER A 357 1.54 -34.49 -25.68
N VAL A 358 2.27 -34.69 -26.77
CA VAL A 358 1.73 -34.51 -28.12
C VAL A 358 0.75 -35.63 -28.42
N SER A 359 -0.49 -35.25 -28.70
CA SER A 359 -1.55 -36.18 -29.13
C SER A 359 -1.45 -36.44 -30.64
N GLY A 360 -1.13 -35.39 -31.41
CA GLY A 360 -0.84 -35.51 -32.83
C GLY A 360 -0.51 -34.17 -33.49
N THR A 361 0.18 -34.24 -34.63
CA THR A 361 0.46 -33.10 -35.51
C THR A 361 -0.28 -33.30 -36.82
N PHE A 362 -1.25 -32.44 -37.09
CA PHE A 362 -2.16 -32.53 -38.23
C PHE A 362 -1.76 -31.57 -39.33
N THR A 363 -1.78 -32.05 -40.56
CA THR A 363 -1.47 -31.31 -41.77
C THR A 363 -2.68 -31.29 -42.69
N TYR A 364 -2.56 -30.56 -43.80
CA TYR A 364 -3.58 -30.53 -44.85
C TYR A 364 -3.98 -31.94 -45.36
N MET A 365 -3.05 -32.92 -45.33
CA MET A 365 -3.31 -34.29 -45.77
C MET A 365 -4.28 -35.01 -44.83
N ASP A 366 -4.14 -34.79 -43.52
CA ASP A 366 -4.98 -35.41 -42.49
C ASP A 366 -6.43 -34.91 -42.57
N PHE A 367 -6.60 -33.67 -43.06
CA PHE A 367 -7.89 -33.05 -43.30
C PHE A 367 -8.48 -33.35 -44.68
N GLY A 368 -7.73 -34.03 -45.55
CA GLY A 368 -8.15 -34.31 -46.94
C GLY A 368 -8.28 -33.06 -47.82
N LEU A 369 -7.47 -32.02 -47.55
CA LEU A 369 -7.45 -30.79 -48.35
C LEU A 369 -6.64 -30.99 -49.64
N ASP A 370 -7.11 -30.38 -50.75
CA ASP A 370 -6.42 -30.45 -52.05
C ASP A 370 -5.12 -29.63 -52.08
N THR A 371 -5.06 -28.57 -51.27
CA THR A 371 -3.93 -27.63 -51.21
C THR A 371 -3.42 -27.51 -49.78
N ASN A 372 -2.09 -27.51 -49.64
CA ASN A 372 -1.43 -27.25 -48.36
C ASN A 372 -1.78 -25.84 -47.85
N PHE A 373 -1.78 -25.67 -46.53
CA PHE A 373 -1.83 -24.35 -45.93
C PHE A 373 -0.68 -23.49 -46.45
N LYS A 374 -0.91 -22.17 -46.50
CA LYS A 374 0.08 -21.22 -46.99
C LYS A 374 0.15 -20.04 -46.03
N ASN A 375 1.21 -20.00 -45.23
CA ASN A 375 1.42 -18.98 -44.19
C ASN A 375 0.16 -18.75 -43.32
N PRO A 376 -0.37 -19.80 -42.66
CA PRO A 376 -1.53 -19.64 -41.78
C PRO A 376 -1.14 -18.82 -40.53
N GLU A 377 -1.96 -17.86 -40.12
CA GLU A 377 -1.62 -16.87 -39.07
C GLU A 377 -2.57 -16.86 -37.86
N GLY A 378 -3.79 -17.37 -38.00
CA GLY A 378 -4.85 -17.27 -36.99
C GLY A 378 -5.44 -18.63 -36.63
N LEU A 379 -5.74 -18.80 -35.35
CA LEU A 379 -6.37 -20.00 -34.79
C LEU A 379 -7.42 -19.53 -33.78
N CYS A 380 -8.63 -20.07 -33.87
CA CYS A 380 -9.72 -19.75 -32.95
C CYS A 380 -10.48 -21.03 -32.60
N VAL A 381 -10.83 -21.21 -31.33
CA VAL A 381 -11.62 -22.32 -30.86
C VAL A 381 -12.96 -21.81 -30.35
N HIS A 382 -14.05 -22.47 -30.75
CA HIS A 382 -15.38 -22.19 -30.23
C HIS A 382 -16.15 -23.51 -30.07
N ASN A 383 -16.40 -23.92 -28.83
CA ASN A 383 -16.87 -25.27 -28.47
C ASN A 383 -15.93 -26.34 -29.05
N ASP A 384 -16.45 -27.32 -29.79
CA ASP A 384 -15.68 -28.39 -30.41
C ASP A 384 -15.12 -28.04 -31.81
N LEU A 385 -15.25 -26.78 -32.23
CA LEU A 385 -14.81 -26.31 -33.56
C LEU A 385 -13.51 -25.51 -33.45
N VAL A 386 -12.59 -25.79 -34.38
CA VAL A 386 -11.31 -25.10 -34.54
C VAL A 386 -11.30 -24.43 -35.90
N TYR A 387 -11.06 -23.13 -35.93
CA TYR A 387 -11.00 -22.33 -37.14
C TYR A 387 -9.57 -21.91 -37.41
N VAL A 388 -9.09 -22.17 -38.62
CA VAL A 388 -7.72 -21.88 -39.05
C VAL A 388 -7.78 -20.85 -40.16
N CYS A 389 -7.17 -19.69 -39.94
CA CYS A 389 -6.95 -18.68 -40.96
C CYS A 389 -5.80 -19.10 -41.88
N ASP A 390 -6.12 -19.69 -43.02
CA ASP A 390 -5.17 -20.05 -44.08
C ASP A 390 -4.86 -18.81 -44.94
N SER A 391 -4.17 -17.85 -44.31
CA SER A 391 -4.08 -16.46 -44.76
C SER A 391 -3.55 -16.32 -46.19
N GLY A 392 -2.54 -17.10 -46.59
CA GLY A 392 -1.97 -17.04 -47.93
C GLY A 392 -2.82 -17.69 -49.02
N ASN A 393 -3.84 -18.48 -48.66
CA ASN A 393 -4.83 -19.06 -49.56
C ASN A 393 -6.19 -18.33 -49.49
N ASN A 394 -6.30 -17.24 -48.73
CA ASN A 394 -7.50 -16.42 -48.61
C ASN A 394 -8.77 -17.19 -48.17
N ARG A 395 -8.61 -18.15 -47.26
CA ARG A 395 -9.73 -18.97 -46.76
C ARG A 395 -9.60 -19.23 -45.26
N ILE A 396 -10.71 -19.62 -44.65
CA ILE A 396 -10.77 -20.13 -43.28
C ILE A 396 -11.16 -21.60 -43.36
N VAL A 397 -10.42 -22.47 -42.67
CA VAL A 397 -10.69 -23.90 -42.59
C VAL A 397 -11.34 -24.19 -41.24
N GLU A 398 -12.56 -24.72 -41.26
CA GLU A 398 -13.28 -25.14 -40.06
C GLU A 398 -13.06 -26.63 -39.84
N LEU A 399 -12.49 -26.97 -38.70
CA LEU A 399 -12.21 -28.32 -38.25
C LEU A 399 -13.10 -28.63 -37.04
N LYS A 400 -13.51 -29.88 -36.90
CA LYS A 400 -14.26 -30.38 -35.75
C LYS A 400 -13.43 -31.39 -34.99
N ARG A 401 -13.37 -31.22 -33.67
CA ARG A 401 -12.80 -32.22 -32.78
C ARG A 401 -13.81 -33.35 -32.55
N THR A 402 -13.50 -34.54 -33.03
CA THR A 402 -14.39 -35.71 -32.95
C THR A 402 -13.99 -36.69 -31.84
N SER A 403 -12.73 -36.65 -31.42
CA SER A 403 -12.21 -37.39 -30.27
C SER A 403 -11.01 -36.65 -29.68
N LYS A 404 -10.45 -37.16 -28.55
CA LYS A 404 -9.29 -36.55 -27.91
C LYS A 404 -8.11 -36.34 -28.87
N ASP A 405 -7.91 -37.24 -29.82
CA ASP A 405 -6.74 -37.26 -30.70
C ASP A 405 -7.09 -37.09 -32.19
N LYS A 406 -8.27 -36.52 -32.51
CA LYS A 406 -8.71 -36.42 -33.91
C LYS A 406 -9.43 -35.11 -34.23
N LEU A 407 -8.93 -34.45 -35.27
CA LEU A 407 -9.53 -33.30 -35.93
C LEU A 407 -9.98 -33.71 -37.35
N GLU A 408 -11.23 -33.39 -37.70
CA GLU A 408 -11.79 -33.68 -39.03
C GLU A 408 -12.27 -32.39 -39.70
N LEU A 409 -12.14 -32.31 -41.02
CA LEU A 409 -12.65 -31.18 -41.79
C LEU A 409 -14.18 -31.10 -41.70
N SER A 410 -14.69 -29.96 -41.24
CA SER A 410 -16.13 -29.65 -41.22
C SER A 410 -16.54 -28.91 -42.50
N ARG A 411 -15.88 -27.79 -42.81
CA ARG A 411 -16.10 -27.01 -44.04
C ARG A 411 -14.93 -26.07 -44.33
N ILE A 412 -14.90 -25.54 -45.56
CA ILE A 412 -13.98 -24.48 -45.99
C ILE A 412 -14.81 -23.23 -46.28
N ILE A 413 -14.33 -22.08 -45.80
CA ILE A 413 -14.98 -20.79 -45.95
C ILE A 413 -14.03 -19.88 -46.75
N ASP A 414 -14.31 -19.67 -48.03
CA ASP A 414 -13.52 -18.81 -48.93
C ASP A 414 -14.31 -17.57 -49.41
N SER A 415 -15.61 -17.55 -49.13
CA SER A 415 -16.55 -16.53 -49.57
C SER A 415 -17.77 -16.47 -48.64
N PHE A 416 -18.51 -15.37 -48.73
CA PHE A 416 -19.72 -15.12 -47.95
C PHE A 416 -20.80 -14.44 -48.80
N GLN A 417 -22.03 -14.37 -48.28
CA GLN A 417 -23.19 -13.88 -49.03
C GLN A 417 -23.65 -12.51 -48.50
N GLY A 418 -24.34 -11.71 -49.32
CA GLY A 418 -24.93 -10.42 -48.92
C GLY A 418 -24.38 -9.20 -49.66
N GLU A 419 -24.80 -8.00 -49.21
CA GLU A 419 -24.49 -6.70 -49.84
C GLU A 419 -23.16 -6.11 -49.35
N ALA A 420 -22.05 -6.84 -49.49
CA ALA A 420 -20.71 -6.28 -49.28
C ALA A 420 -20.06 -5.85 -50.61
N SER A 421 -19.08 -4.95 -50.53
CA SER A 421 -18.30 -4.49 -51.69
C SER A 421 -17.46 -5.62 -52.32
N LEU A 422 -16.96 -6.52 -51.48
CA LEU A 422 -16.18 -7.71 -51.83
C LEU A 422 -16.65 -8.87 -50.95
N ASN A 423 -17.02 -9.99 -51.59
CA ASN A 423 -17.58 -11.17 -50.92
C ASN A 423 -16.54 -12.29 -50.69
N THR A 424 -15.26 -11.97 -50.80
CA THR A 424 -14.12 -12.89 -50.63
C THR A 424 -13.09 -12.26 -49.69
N PHE A 425 -12.29 -13.09 -49.05
CA PHE A 425 -11.23 -12.65 -48.14
C PHE A 425 -9.95 -12.33 -48.90
N SER A 426 -9.08 -11.54 -48.28
CA SER A 426 -7.72 -11.28 -48.73
C SER A 426 -6.81 -11.26 -47.50
N ASN A 427 -5.95 -12.26 -47.34
CA ASN A 427 -5.07 -12.42 -46.19
C ASN A 427 -5.83 -12.34 -44.83
N PRO A 428 -6.81 -13.22 -44.55
CA PRO A 428 -7.46 -13.25 -43.24
C PRO A 428 -6.43 -13.66 -42.16
N THR A 429 -6.21 -12.84 -41.13
CA THR A 429 -5.14 -13.10 -40.13
C THR A 429 -5.64 -13.63 -38.80
N ASP A 430 -6.91 -13.38 -38.47
CA ASP A 430 -7.50 -13.79 -37.21
C ASP A 430 -9.02 -13.79 -37.27
N LEU A 431 -9.66 -14.51 -36.35
CA LEU A 431 -11.11 -14.47 -36.19
C LEU A 431 -11.54 -14.67 -34.73
N ALA A 432 -12.73 -14.20 -34.39
CA ALA A 432 -13.43 -14.56 -33.16
C ALA A 432 -14.90 -14.92 -33.47
N VAL A 433 -15.47 -15.82 -32.67
CA VAL A 433 -16.86 -16.26 -32.80
C VAL A 433 -17.61 -15.86 -31.53
N SER A 434 -18.73 -15.14 -31.68
CA SER A 434 -19.54 -14.71 -30.54
C SER A 434 -20.33 -15.85 -29.91
N GLU A 435 -20.86 -15.67 -28.70
CA GLU A 435 -21.79 -16.64 -28.10
C GLU A 435 -23.04 -16.88 -28.96
N ALA A 436 -23.43 -15.87 -29.75
CA ALA A 436 -24.51 -15.98 -30.73
C ALA A 436 -24.07 -16.65 -32.05
N GLY A 437 -22.82 -17.10 -32.16
CA GLY A 437 -22.25 -17.74 -33.36
C GLY A 437 -21.97 -16.77 -34.52
N GLU A 438 -21.90 -15.47 -34.26
CA GLU A 438 -21.52 -14.48 -35.26
C GLU A 438 -19.99 -14.48 -35.44
N PHE A 439 -19.53 -14.39 -36.69
CA PHE A 439 -18.11 -14.38 -37.02
C PHE A 439 -17.60 -12.94 -37.11
N TYR A 440 -16.48 -12.67 -36.45
CA TYR A 440 -15.70 -11.46 -36.60
C TYR A 440 -14.34 -11.85 -37.20
N ILE A 441 -14.00 -11.34 -38.38
CA ILE A 441 -12.82 -11.80 -39.14
C ILE A 441 -11.93 -10.60 -39.49
N CYS A 442 -10.65 -10.66 -39.10
CA CYS A 442 -9.63 -9.71 -39.56
C CYS A 442 -9.27 -10.00 -41.02
N ASP A 443 -9.83 -9.23 -41.96
CA ASP A 443 -9.59 -9.34 -43.40
C ASP A 443 -8.50 -8.34 -43.83
N LYS A 444 -7.25 -8.61 -43.43
CA LYS A 444 -6.13 -7.67 -43.44
C LYS A 444 -5.85 -7.08 -44.82
N GLY A 445 -5.89 -7.90 -45.86
CA GLY A 445 -5.62 -7.50 -47.24
C GLY A 445 -6.69 -6.59 -47.83
N ASN A 446 -7.93 -6.69 -47.35
CA ASN A 446 -9.03 -5.79 -47.71
C ASN A 446 -9.17 -4.60 -46.74
N GLY A 447 -8.37 -4.57 -45.67
CA GLY A 447 -8.31 -3.49 -44.70
C GLY A 447 -9.60 -3.26 -43.93
N ARG A 448 -10.21 -4.35 -43.44
CA ARG A 448 -11.46 -4.32 -42.67
C ARG A 448 -11.54 -5.48 -41.67
N ILE A 449 -12.41 -5.34 -40.68
CA ILE A 449 -12.90 -6.48 -39.88
C ILE A 449 -14.34 -6.75 -40.31
N LEU A 450 -14.63 -7.98 -40.73
CA LEU A 450 -15.94 -8.39 -41.20
C LEU A 450 -16.77 -8.98 -40.06
N LYS A 451 -18.05 -8.59 -39.98
CA LYS A 451 -19.05 -9.24 -39.12
C LYS A 451 -20.04 -10.03 -39.97
N LEU A 452 -20.09 -11.34 -39.78
CA LEU A 452 -20.99 -12.27 -40.48
C LEU A 452 -21.90 -13.01 -39.50
N ASP A 453 -23.10 -13.39 -39.92
CA ASP A 453 -23.95 -14.27 -39.12
C ASP A 453 -23.47 -15.75 -39.19
N GLN A 454 -24.14 -16.63 -38.44
CA GLN A 454 -23.85 -18.08 -38.44
C GLN A 454 -23.92 -18.73 -39.84
N ASN A 455 -24.70 -18.15 -40.75
CA ASN A 455 -24.92 -18.64 -42.11
C ASN A 455 -24.00 -17.97 -43.14
N LEU A 456 -23.00 -17.20 -42.68
CA LEU A 456 -22.08 -16.43 -43.52
C LEU A 456 -22.79 -15.35 -44.36
N ASN A 457 -23.86 -14.76 -43.84
CA ASN A 457 -24.43 -13.54 -44.39
C ASN A 457 -23.72 -12.32 -43.81
N TYR A 458 -23.36 -11.40 -44.70
CA TYR A 458 -22.79 -10.11 -44.34
C TYR A 458 -23.75 -9.31 -43.46
N MET A 459 -23.24 -8.79 -42.35
CA MET A 459 -23.98 -7.89 -41.47
C MET A 459 -23.40 -6.47 -41.49
N MET A 460 -22.09 -6.33 -41.26
CA MET A 460 -21.39 -5.05 -41.24
C MET A 460 -19.87 -5.24 -41.31
N GLU A 461 -19.13 -4.14 -41.50
CA GLU A 461 -17.67 -4.12 -41.46
C GLU A 461 -17.13 -2.96 -40.63
N PHE A 462 -16.01 -3.19 -39.94
CA PHE A 462 -15.25 -2.17 -39.22
C PHE A 462 -14.07 -1.73 -40.08
N THR A 463 -13.96 -0.43 -40.31
CA THR A 463 -12.92 0.16 -41.16
C THR A 463 -11.96 1.02 -40.33
N LYS A 464 -10.97 1.64 -40.98
CA LYS A 464 -9.95 2.47 -40.33
C LYS A 464 -10.53 3.37 -39.23
N PRO A 465 -9.95 3.37 -38.01
CA PRO A 465 -10.39 4.25 -36.92
C PRO A 465 -10.47 5.71 -37.34
N ASP A 466 -11.57 6.38 -37.01
CA ASP A 466 -11.74 7.82 -37.23
C ASP A 466 -11.00 8.62 -36.14
N ASP A 467 -9.69 8.76 -36.32
CA ASP A 467 -8.82 9.52 -35.41
C ASP A 467 -7.88 10.44 -36.20
N SER A 468 -7.99 11.75 -35.94
CA SER A 468 -7.20 12.80 -36.62
C SER A 468 -5.68 12.72 -36.40
N SER A 469 -5.22 11.92 -35.44
CA SER A 469 -3.80 11.71 -35.15
C SER A 469 -3.20 10.51 -35.87
N LEU A 470 -4.00 9.74 -36.61
CA LEU A 470 -3.50 8.72 -37.52
C LEU A 470 -3.12 9.37 -38.87
N ASP A 471 -2.07 8.87 -39.49
CA ASP A 471 -1.66 9.32 -40.82
C ASP A 471 -2.78 9.03 -41.83
N SER A 472 -3.14 10.03 -42.64
CA SER A 472 -4.17 9.88 -43.67
C SER A 472 -3.79 8.82 -44.72
N SER A 473 -2.50 8.60 -44.95
CA SER A 473 -1.95 7.58 -45.86
C SER A 473 -1.88 6.17 -45.26
N LEU A 474 -2.07 6.02 -43.93
CA LEU A 474 -2.08 4.72 -43.26
C LEU A 474 -3.21 3.85 -43.81
N THR A 475 -2.86 2.67 -44.32
CA THR A 475 -3.82 1.61 -44.66
C THR A 475 -4.16 0.83 -43.40
N PHE A 476 -5.45 0.62 -43.14
CA PHE A 476 -5.87 -0.19 -42.00
C PHE A 476 -5.54 -1.66 -42.28
N GLN A 477 -4.78 -2.30 -41.40
CA GLN A 477 -4.34 -3.69 -41.54
C GLN A 477 -4.58 -4.41 -40.21
N PRO A 478 -5.84 -4.78 -39.90
CA PRO A 478 -6.17 -5.46 -38.66
C PRO A 478 -5.47 -6.81 -38.60
N SER A 479 -4.92 -7.16 -37.44
CA SER A 479 -4.08 -8.35 -37.24
C SER A 479 -4.72 -9.37 -36.30
N LYS A 480 -5.10 -8.95 -35.09
CA LYS A 480 -5.72 -9.82 -34.07
C LYS A 480 -6.95 -9.15 -33.45
N LEU A 481 -7.94 -9.93 -33.01
CA LEU A 481 -9.17 -9.38 -32.43
C LEU A 481 -9.79 -10.24 -31.33
N VAL A 482 -10.46 -9.58 -30.39
CA VAL A 482 -11.37 -10.21 -29.42
C VAL A 482 -12.67 -9.43 -29.34
N ILE A 483 -13.73 -10.12 -28.93
CA ILE A 483 -15.07 -9.56 -28.78
C ILE A 483 -15.60 -9.82 -27.39
N ASP A 484 -16.35 -8.86 -26.85
CA ASP A 484 -17.04 -9.07 -25.58
C ASP A 484 -18.50 -9.50 -25.76
N THR A 485 -19.15 -9.80 -24.64
CA THR A 485 -20.57 -10.20 -24.58
C THR A 485 -21.54 -9.12 -25.07
N ALA A 486 -21.11 -7.86 -25.17
CA ALA A 486 -21.89 -6.76 -25.73
C ALA A 486 -21.66 -6.58 -27.25
N GLY A 487 -20.78 -7.38 -27.87
CA GLY A 487 -20.44 -7.32 -29.28
C GLY A 487 -19.44 -6.20 -29.65
N ARG A 488 -18.78 -5.59 -28.66
CA ARG A 488 -17.72 -4.60 -28.88
C ARG A 488 -16.44 -5.31 -29.30
N VAL A 489 -15.71 -4.70 -30.24
CA VAL A 489 -14.51 -5.28 -30.82
C VAL A 489 -13.28 -4.58 -30.26
N TYR A 490 -12.31 -5.37 -29.82
CA TYR A 490 -10.98 -4.91 -29.43
C TYR A 490 -9.96 -5.58 -30.36
N CYS A 491 -9.20 -4.79 -31.11
CA CYS A 491 -8.28 -5.35 -32.10
C CYS A 491 -6.92 -4.63 -32.14
N THR A 492 -5.94 -5.34 -32.69
CA THR A 492 -4.63 -4.80 -33.05
C THR A 492 -4.58 -4.59 -34.56
N ALA A 493 -3.76 -3.65 -35.02
CA ALA A 493 -3.55 -3.42 -36.45
C ALA A 493 -2.11 -2.98 -36.71
N SER A 494 -1.53 -3.46 -37.81
CA SER A 494 -0.16 -3.14 -38.19
C SER A 494 0.03 -1.63 -38.40
N GLY A 495 1.04 -1.06 -37.75
CA GLY A 495 1.36 0.37 -37.84
C GLY A 495 0.53 1.29 -36.94
N ILE A 496 -0.28 0.74 -36.02
CA ILE A 496 -1.04 1.51 -35.02
C ILE A 496 -0.53 1.19 -33.60
N ASN A 497 0.39 2.01 -33.11
CA ASN A 497 1.13 1.73 -31.86
C ASN A 497 0.54 2.51 -30.67
N LYS A 498 -0.79 2.47 -30.53
CA LYS A 498 -1.56 3.21 -29.51
C LYS A 498 -2.30 2.32 -28.52
N GLY A 499 -1.94 1.04 -28.45
CA GLY A 499 -2.71 0.00 -27.76
C GLY A 499 -3.80 -0.59 -28.65
N LEU A 500 -4.87 -1.08 -28.03
CA LEU A 500 -5.97 -1.75 -28.72
C LEU A 500 -6.95 -0.73 -29.29
N ILE A 501 -7.37 -0.96 -30.52
CA ILE A 501 -8.44 -0.23 -31.18
C ILE A 501 -9.76 -0.77 -30.63
N LYS A 502 -10.62 0.12 -30.12
CA LYS A 502 -11.94 -0.25 -29.62
C LYS A 502 -13.04 0.25 -30.55
N TYR A 503 -13.92 -0.65 -30.95
CA TYR A 503 -15.18 -0.33 -31.62
C TYR A 503 -16.37 -0.72 -30.74
N GLU A 504 -17.42 0.10 -30.74
CA GLU A 504 -18.72 -0.32 -30.23
C GLU A 504 -19.38 -1.34 -31.19
N ALA A 505 -20.41 -2.03 -30.71
CA ALA A 505 -21.09 -3.09 -31.46
C ALA A 505 -21.75 -2.64 -32.77
N ASP A 506 -21.98 -1.33 -32.93
CA ASP A 506 -22.55 -0.71 -34.14
C ASP A 506 -21.48 -0.29 -35.18
N GLY A 507 -20.19 -0.50 -34.88
CA GLY A 507 -19.08 -0.13 -35.77
C GLY A 507 -18.44 1.21 -35.45
N THR A 508 -18.98 1.96 -34.49
CA THR A 508 -18.43 3.27 -34.11
C THR A 508 -17.08 3.09 -33.41
N PHE A 509 -16.05 3.80 -33.87
CA PHE A 509 -14.76 3.84 -33.19
C PHE A 509 -14.86 4.64 -31.88
N SER A 510 -14.48 4.02 -30.76
CA SER A 510 -14.60 4.62 -29.42
C SER A 510 -13.31 5.23 -28.89
N GLY A 511 -12.17 4.84 -29.46
CA GLY A 511 -10.84 5.25 -29.01
C GLY A 511 -9.86 4.09 -28.86
N PHE A 512 -8.67 4.41 -28.37
CA PHE A 512 -7.62 3.44 -28.05
C PHE A 512 -7.63 3.10 -26.55
N VAL A 513 -7.44 1.82 -26.22
CA VAL A 513 -7.36 1.33 -24.84
C VAL A 513 -6.08 0.53 -24.62
N GLY A 514 -5.64 0.39 -23.37
CA GLY A 514 -4.49 -0.46 -23.04
C GLY A 514 -3.12 0.15 -23.31
N ALA A 515 -3.00 1.40 -23.77
CA ALA A 515 -1.70 2.04 -23.95
C ALA A 515 -0.89 2.10 -22.64
N THR A 516 0.41 1.83 -22.72
CA THR A 516 1.35 1.98 -21.60
C THR A 516 1.48 3.46 -21.27
N LYS A 517 1.18 3.82 -20.02
CA LYS A 517 1.36 5.19 -19.54
C LYS A 517 2.85 5.37 -19.24
N ALA A 518 3.50 6.39 -19.80
CA ALA A 518 4.90 6.66 -19.47
C ALA A 518 5.09 6.83 -17.96
N SER A 519 6.03 6.07 -17.39
CA SER A 519 6.47 6.25 -16.01
C SER A 519 7.15 7.63 -15.91
N TYR A 520 6.88 8.38 -14.84
CA TYR A 520 7.45 9.70 -14.65
C TYR A 520 8.63 9.64 -13.70
N ASN A 521 9.81 10.07 -14.18
CA ASN A 521 10.97 10.21 -13.31
C ASN A 521 10.85 11.48 -12.45
N TRP A 522 11.54 11.52 -11.32
CA TRP A 522 11.60 12.70 -10.44
C TRP A 522 12.22 13.92 -11.15
N THR A 523 12.98 13.73 -12.23
CA THR A 523 13.50 14.79 -13.10
C THR A 523 12.40 15.40 -13.99
N ASP A 524 11.50 14.57 -14.54
CA ASP A 524 10.33 15.03 -15.32
C ASP A 524 9.40 15.88 -14.46
N TYR A 525 9.32 15.56 -13.17
CA TYR A 525 8.59 16.34 -12.19
C TYR A 525 9.14 17.77 -12.04
N ILE A 526 10.47 17.91 -12.03
CA ILE A 526 11.15 19.22 -11.96
C ILE A 526 10.93 19.98 -13.26
N TRP A 527 11.13 19.32 -14.41
CA TRP A 527 10.94 19.93 -15.72
C TRP A 527 9.49 20.35 -15.98
N LYS A 528 8.50 19.52 -15.64
CA LYS A 528 7.08 19.87 -15.68
C LYS A 528 6.74 21.08 -14.83
N ARG A 529 7.46 21.35 -13.74
CA ARG A 529 7.20 22.52 -12.91
C ARG A 529 7.54 23.83 -13.62
N PHE A 530 8.52 23.81 -14.52
CA PHE A 530 8.96 24.98 -15.30
C PHE A 530 8.42 25.02 -16.73
N ALA A 531 7.90 23.90 -17.25
CA ALA A 531 7.32 23.82 -18.59
C ALA A 531 5.93 24.49 -18.71
N THR A 532 5.69 25.11 -19.87
CA THR A 532 4.38 25.67 -20.30
C THR A 532 3.34 24.57 -20.53
N GLN A 533 2.05 24.93 -20.64
CA GLN A 533 0.98 23.94 -20.94
C GLN A 533 1.22 23.20 -22.26
N GLU A 534 1.67 23.90 -23.32
CA GLU A 534 2.06 23.27 -24.58
C GLU A 534 3.29 22.37 -24.45
N GLN A 535 4.32 22.80 -23.70
CA GLN A 535 5.50 21.96 -23.45
C GLN A 535 5.13 20.71 -22.64
N ARG A 536 4.16 20.79 -21.72
CA ARG A 536 3.66 19.62 -20.97
C ARG A 536 2.88 18.65 -21.81
N ALA A 537 2.04 19.15 -22.72
CA ALA A 537 1.34 18.31 -23.70
C ALA A 537 2.33 17.57 -24.60
N LYS A 538 3.44 18.22 -24.98
CA LYS A 538 4.54 17.61 -25.75
C LYS A 538 5.44 16.67 -24.92
N MET A 539 5.44 16.80 -23.59
CA MET A 539 6.12 15.89 -22.65
C MET A 539 5.23 14.70 -22.22
N VAL A 540 3.98 14.61 -22.67
CA VAL A 540 3.25 13.35 -22.64
C VAL A 540 3.89 12.46 -23.69
N ALA A 541 4.98 11.79 -23.32
CA ALA A 541 5.47 10.67 -24.08
C ALA A 541 4.40 9.59 -23.99
N PHE A 542 3.68 9.36 -25.08
CA PHE A 542 3.05 8.07 -25.27
C PHE A 542 4.20 7.11 -25.55
N VAL A 543 4.37 6.10 -24.71
CA VAL A 543 5.21 4.96 -25.08
C VAL A 543 4.44 4.27 -26.21
N PRO A 544 4.97 4.21 -27.44
CA PRO A 544 4.32 3.46 -28.50
C PRO A 544 4.04 2.06 -27.97
N THR A 545 2.77 1.70 -27.87
CA THR A 545 2.35 0.43 -27.30
C THR A 545 1.75 -0.37 -28.44
N GLU A 546 2.45 -1.43 -28.83
CA GLU A 546 2.02 -2.36 -29.86
C GLU A 546 1.88 -3.74 -29.21
N TYR A 547 0.70 -4.33 -29.37
CA TYR A 547 0.41 -5.68 -28.91
C TYR A 547 0.46 -6.63 -30.09
N ASP A 548 1.11 -7.76 -29.91
CA ASP A 548 1.21 -8.81 -30.92
C ASP A 548 -0.06 -9.67 -30.94
N ASN A 549 -0.56 -10.03 -29.76
CA ASN A 549 -1.86 -10.70 -29.63
C ASN A 549 -2.69 -10.23 -28.44
N VAL A 550 -3.98 -10.56 -28.51
CA VAL A 550 -5.01 -10.35 -27.50
C VAL A 550 -5.86 -11.60 -27.33
N TYR A 551 -6.26 -11.87 -26.09
CA TYR A 551 -7.21 -12.92 -25.72
C TYR A 551 -8.18 -12.38 -24.67
N MET A 552 -9.45 -12.78 -24.72
CA MET A 552 -10.44 -12.38 -23.72
C MET A 552 -10.83 -13.57 -22.87
N ASP A 553 -10.69 -13.45 -21.55
CA ASP A 553 -11.10 -14.49 -20.61
C ASP A 553 -12.62 -14.53 -20.44
N TYR A 554 -13.10 -15.57 -19.74
CA TYR A 554 -14.53 -15.79 -19.48
C TYR A 554 -15.19 -14.69 -18.63
N GLU A 555 -14.40 -13.87 -17.92
CA GLU A 555 -14.89 -12.72 -17.14
C GLU A 555 -14.93 -11.42 -17.97
N GLY A 556 -14.37 -11.42 -19.19
CA GLY A 556 -14.31 -10.28 -20.09
C GLY A 556 -13.07 -9.38 -19.91
N PHE A 557 -12.03 -9.87 -19.24
CA PHE A 557 -10.72 -9.21 -19.19
C PHE A 557 -9.87 -9.60 -20.39
N ILE A 558 -9.05 -8.66 -20.87
CA ILE A 558 -8.25 -8.84 -22.08
C ILE A 558 -6.78 -9.09 -21.70
N TYR A 559 -6.28 -10.28 -21.94
CA TYR A 559 -4.85 -10.55 -21.90
C TYR A 559 -4.22 -10.04 -23.20
N ALA A 560 -3.14 -9.28 -23.09
CA ALA A 560 -2.42 -8.74 -24.23
C ALA A 560 -0.92 -8.97 -24.06
N CYS A 561 -0.26 -9.47 -25.10
CA CYS A 561 1.18 -9.73 -25.10
C CYS A 561 1.92 -8.87 -26.13
N THR A 562 3.22 -8.64 -25.89
CA THR A 562 4.07 -7.88 -26.80
C THR A 562 5.44 -8.54 -26.97
N SER A 563 5.93 -8.56 -28.20
CA SER A 563 7.26 -8.98 -28.62
C SER A 563 8.24 -7.82 -28.71
N SER A 564 7.75 -6.58 -28.59
CA SER A 564 8.49 -5.34 -28.84
C SER A 564 9.22 -4.76 -27.63
N ALA A 565 9.06 -5.37 -26.45
CA ALA A 565 9.71 -4.92 -25.22
C ALA A 565 11.22 -5.17 -25.26
N ASP A 566 12.01 -4.12 -25.03
CA ASP A 566 13.47 -4.23 -24.99
C ASP A 566 13.97 -4.81 -23.66
N GLU A 567 15.21 -5.33 -23.70
CA GLU A 567 15.85 -6.01 -22.58
C GLU A 567 15.88 -5.15 -21.31
N ASP A 568 16.32 -3.90 -21.45
CA ASP A 568 16.52 -3.00 -20.32
C ASP A 568 15.19 -2.65 -19.66
N SER A 569 14.16 -2.37 -20.47
CA SER A 569 12.80 -2.09 -19.97
C SER A 569 12.14 -3.27 -19.26
N LEU A 570 12.38 -4.51 -19.72
CA LEU A 570 11.89 -5.71 -19.05
C LEU A 570 12.61 -5.95 -17.71
N ARG A 571 13.92 -5.69 -17.64
CA ARG A 571 14.69 -5.82 -16.38
C ARG A 571 14.37 -4.72 -15.37
N SER A 572 14.12 -3.49 -15.82
CA SER A 572 13.76 -2.37 -14.94
C SER A 572 12.30 -2.42 -14.47
N GLY A 573 11.45 -3.18 -15.16
CA GLY A 573 10.00 -3.21 -14.95
C GLY A 573 9.28 -2.00 -15.56
N ASP A 574 9.92 -1.28 -16.49
CA ASP A 574 9.30 -0.19 -17.25
C ASP A 574 8.41 -0.71 -18.40
N ALA A 575 8.60 -1.96 -18.82
CA ALA A 575 7.76 -2.66 -19.79
C ALA A 575 7.28 -4.02 -19.25
N ASP A 576 6.08 -4.39 -19.67
CA ASP A 576 5.45 -5.67 -19.34
C ASP A 576 5.31 -6.51 -20.61
N ALA A 577 5.77 -7.76 -20.58
CA ALA A 577 5.61 -8.67 -21.73
C ALA A 577 4.17 -9.16 -21.89
N VAL A 578 3.42 -9.23 -20.78
CA VAL A 578 2.00 -9.64 -20.72
C VAL A 578 1.26 -8.72 -19.77
N ARG A 579 0.03 -8.33 -20.14
CA ARG A 579 -0.87 -7.50 -19.33
C ARG A 579 -2.27 -8.10 -19.31
N LYS A 580 -2.96 -8.01 -18.17
CA LYS A 580 -4.40 -8.34 -18.04
C LYS A 580 -5.15 -7.02 -17.95
N LEU A 581 -5.85 -6.64 -18.99
CA LEU A 581 -6.50 -5.34 -19.12
C LEU A 581 -7.96 -5.45 -18.73
N ASN A 582 -8.43 -4.53 -17.90
CA ASN A 582 -9.87 -4.31 -17.76
C ASN A 582 -10.45 -3.59 -18.98
N LEU A 583 -11.77 -3.51 -19.07
CA LEU A 583 -12.48 -2.86 -20.17
C LEU A 583 -12.13 -1.36 -20.35
N MET A 584 -11.51 -0.73 -19.36
CA MET A 584 -10.98 0.65 -19.44
C MET A 584 -9.52 0.70 -19.93
N GLY A 585 -8.86 -0.43 -20.14
CA GLY A 585 -7.48 -0.56 -20.58
C GLY A 585 -6.44 -0.41 -19.47
N ASN A 586 -6.82 -0.49 -18.19
CA ASN A 586 -5.84 -0.52 -17.10
C ASN A 586 -5.35 -1.95 -16.88
N ASP A 587 -4.05 -2.12 -16.68
CA ASP A 587 -3.47 -3.40 -16.31
C ASP A 587 -3.80 -3.75 -14.85
N ILE A 588 -4.31 -4.97 -14.66
CA ILE A 588 -4.72 -5.58 -13.40
C ILE A 588 -4.05 -6.93 -13.18
N LEU A 589 -3.07 -7.31 -14.00
CA LEU A 589 -2.34 -8.58 -13.83
C LEU A 589 -1.59 -8.59 -12.50
N VAL A 590 -1.85 -9.62 -11.69
CA VAL A 590 -1.18 -9.82 -10.41
C VAL A 590 0.22 -10.39 -10.66
N ARG A 591 1.21 -9.87 -9.94
CA ARG A 591 2.64 -10.23 -10.08
C ARG A 591 3.24 -10.58 -8.72
N ASN A 592 2.62 -11.53 -8.03
CA ASN A 592 3.07 -11.99 -6.72
C ASN A 592 4.12 -13.10 -6.83
N GLY A 593 4.31 -13.68 -8.02
CA GLY A 593 5.41 -14.61 -8.27
C GLY A 593 6.77 -13.98 -8.02
N ASN A 594 7.69 -14.76 -7.45
CA ASN A 594 9.09 -14.34 -7.23
C ASN A 594 9.84 -14.03 -8.53
N LEU A 595 9.31 -14.52 -9.65
CA LEU A 595 9.94 -14.47 -10.95
C LEU A 595 9.12 -13.56 -11.89
N PRO A 596 9.75 -12.61 -12.60
CA PRO A 596 9.02 -11.68 -13.49
C PRO A 596 8.48 -12.35 -14.77
N ILE A 597 7.36 -11.86 -15.28
CA ILE A 597 6.59 -12.50 -16.37
C ILE A 597 7.12 -12.05 -17.74
N TYR A 598 8.31 -12.54 -18.13
CA TYR A 598 8.91 -12.27 -19.44
C TYR A 598 9.54 -13.52 -20.09
N GLY A 599 9.20 -14.71 -19.59
CA GLY A 599 9.70 -15.99 -20.09
C GLY A 599 11.04 -16.39 -19.50
N ASP A 600 11.99 -16.76 -20.36
CA ASP A 600 13.31 -17.27 -19.97
C ASP A 600 14.12 -16.27 -19.13
N ARG A 601 14.99 -16.79 -18.25
CA ARG A 601 15.89 -15.97 -17.41
C ARG A 601 17.24 -15.69 -18.05
N TYR A 602 17.75 -16.67 -18.79
CA TYR A 602 19.07 -16.62 -19.39
C TYR A 602 18.95 -16.24 -20.86
N TRP A 603 19.30 -14.99 -21.16
CA TRP A 603 19.20 -14.42 -22.50
C TRP A 603 20.50 -14.48 -23.30
N GLY A 604 21.53 -15.12 -22.75
CA GLY A 604 22.80 -15.25 -23.44
C GLY A 604 22.68 -16.02 -24.76
N TYR A 605 23.61 -15.74 -25.66
CA TYR A 605 23.69 -16.39 -26.96
C TYR A 605 23.84 -17.92 -26.82
N GLY A 606 22.81 -18.66 -27.23
CA GLY A 606 22.77 -20.12 -27.17
C GLY A 606 21.75 -20.68 -28.14
N GLY A 607 22.10 -21.77 -28.85
CA GLY A 607 21.20 -22.39 -29.82
C GLY A 607 20.82 -21.50 -31.02
N GLY A 608 21.58 -20.42 -31.29
CA GLY A 608 21.29 -19.47 -32.38
C GLY A 608 20.34 -18.32 -32.01
N HIS A 609 19.91 -18.25 -30.75
CA HIS A 609 18.97 -17.26 -30.24
C HIS A 609 19.63 -16.37 -29.19
N ASP A 610 19.21 -15.10 -29.12
CA ASP A 610 19.73 -14.08 -28.21
C ASP A 610 18.57 -13.21 -27.69
N GLY A 611 18.73 -12.65 -26.50
CA GLY A 611 17.75 -11.74 -25.91
C GLY A 611 16.55 -12.43 -25.21
N PRO A 612 15.57 -11.63 -24.75
CA PRO A 612 14.41 -12.10 -24.00
C PRO A 612 13.49 -13.02 -24.81
N SER A 613 12.58 -13.71 -24.11
CA SER A 613 11.44 -14.36 -24.76
C SER A 613 10.52 -13.28 -25.34
N GLN A 614 10.01 -13.52 -26.54
CA GLN A 614 9.16 -12.62 -27.30
C GLN A 614 7.79 -13.24 -27.45
N PHE A 615 6.85 -12.84 -26.59
CA PHE A 615 5.51 -13.39 -26.59
C PHE A 615 4.69 -12.87 -27.76
N THR A 616 4.35 -13.76 -28.68
CA THR A 616 3.55 -13.46 -29.86
C THR A 616 2.10 -13.90 -29.76
N ASP A 617 1.80 -14.79 -28.82
CA ASP A 617 0.45 -15.29 -28.60
C ASP A 617 0.21 -15.57 -27.11
N VAL A 618 -1.04 -15.46 -26.66
CA VAL A 618 -1.50 -15.74 -25.31
C VAL A 618 -2.90 -16.32 -25.35
N THR A 619 -3.17 -17.34 -24.54
CA THR A 619 -4.52 -17.88 -24.30
C THR A 619 -4.72 -18.15 -22.81
N THR A 620 -5.96 -18.18 -22.32
CA THR A 620 -6.25 -18.30 -20.88
C THR A 620 -7.35 -19.31 -20.58
N PHE A 621 -7.09 -20.22 -19.64
CA PHE A 621 -8.06 -21.22 -19.19
C PHE A 621 -9.08 -20.64 -18.20
N ASN A 622 -10.12 -21.43 -17.89
CA ASN A 622 -11.16 -21.07 -16.92
C ASN A 622 -10.68 -20.98 -15.46
N ASN A 623 -9.51 -21.53 -15.15
CA ASN A 623 -8.86 -21.43 -13.83
C ASN A 623 -7.78 -20.33 -13.77
N ASP A 624 -7.89 -19.34 -14.66
CA ASP A 624 -7.02 -18.16 -14.74
C ASP A 624 -5.53 -18.45 -15.04
N ILE A 625 -5.19 -19.69 -15.37
CA ILE A 625 -3.88 -20.02 -15.94
C ILE A 625 -3.84 -19.48 -17.37
N TYR A 626 -2.81 -18.69 -17.66
CA TYR A 626 -2.57 -18.16 -18.99
C TYR A 626 -1.28 -18.72 -19.58
N VAL A 627 -1.32 -19.05 -20.87
CA VAL A 627 -0.22 -19.66 -21.60
C VAL A 627 0.27 -18.71 -22.66
N CYS A 628 1.57 -18.43 -22.65
CA CYS A 628 2.21 -17.54 -23.64
C CYS A 628 3.10 -18.33 -24.59
N LEU A 629 3.03 -18.00 -25.88
CA LEU A 629 3.87 -18.57 -26.93
C LEU A 629 5.06 -17.65 -27.22
N ASP A 630 6.28 -18.16 -27.06
CA ASP A 630 7.53 -17.47 -27.40
C ASP A 630 7.96 -17.73 -28.84
N LYS A 631 8.10 -16.66 -29.61
CA LYS A 631 8.63 -16.69 -30.97
C LYS A 631 10.13 -16.95 -31.04
N ASN A 632 10.89 -16.49 -30.05
CA ASN A 632 12.35 -16.54 -30.12
C ASN A 632 12.83 -17.98 -30.02
N ARG A 633 12.35 -18.73 -29.01
CA ARG A 633 12.81 -20.11 -28.74
C ARG A 633 11.73 -21.19 -28.95
N GLY A 634 10.52 -20.85 -29.38
CA GLY A 634 9.45 -21.81 -29.63
C GLY A 634 8.90 -22.46 -28.37
N ARG A 635 8.88 -21.71 -27.26
CA ARG A 635 8.52 -22.21 -25.92
C ARG A 635 7.10 -21.79 -25.54
N LEU A 636 6.40 -22.66 -24.83
CA LEU A 636 5.15 -22.32 -24.16
C LEU A 636 5.42 -22.12 -22.67
N PHE A 637 4.92 -21.01 -22.14
CA PHE A 637 5.05 -20.66 -20.73
C PHE A 637 3.65 -20.60 -20.12
N GLY A 638 3.34 -21.53 -19.22
CA GLY A 638 2.12 -21.48 -18.41
C GLY A 638 2.35 -20.69 -17.14
N TYR A 639 1.50 -19.71 -16.85
CA TYR A 639 1.52 -18.92 -15.62
C TYR A 639 0.18 -19.00 -14.91
N ASP A 640 0.19 -19.04 -13.58
CA ASP A 640 -1.02 -18.95 -12.78
C ASP A 640 -1.53 -17.51 -12.62
N ASP A 641 -2.69 -17.37 -11.98
CA ASP A 641 -3.35 -16.09 -11.67
C ASP A 641 -2.50 -15.12 -10.81
N GLN A 642 -1.42 -15.60 -10.19
CA GLN A 642 -0.48 -14.82 -9.39
C GLN A 642 0.80 -14.46 -10.16
N GLY A 643 0.92 -14.88 -11.42
CA GLY A 643 2.11 -14.67 -12.24
C GLY A 643 3.25 -15.64 -11.95
N ARG A 644 2.98 -16.79 -11.30
CA ARG A 644 3.98 -17.84 -11.06
C ARG A 644 4.00 -18.80 -12.24
N ILE A 645 5.19 -19.25 -12.62
CA ILE A 645 5.37 -20.24 -13.67
C ILE A 645 4.84 -21.59 -13.18
N VAL A 646 3.97 -22.20 -13.98
CA VAL A 646 3.41 -23.54 -13.76
C VAL A 646 4.25 -24.57 -14.53
N TYR A 647 4.62 -24.25 -15.77
CA TYR A 647 5.45 -25.09 -16.62
C TYR A 647 6.07 -24.27 -17.76
N ILE A 648 7.18 -24.79 -18.28
CA ILE A 648 7.79 -24.35 -19.52
C ILE A 648 8.11 -25.58 -20.35
N PHE A 649 7.65 -25.63 -21.60
CA PHE A 649 7.99 -26.73 -22.51
C PHE A 649 8.06 -26.26 -23.96
N GLY A 650 8.50 -27.17 -24.84
CA GLY A 650 8.65 -26.90 -26.27
C GLY A 650 9.98 -26.23 -26.60
N SER A 651 10.34 -26.26 -27.88
CA SER A 651 11.49 -25.54 -28.41
C SER A 651 11.41 -25.39 -29.92
N ASN A 652 12.43 -24.77 -30.50
CA ASN A 652 12.58 -24.74 -31.95
C ASN A 652 13.22 -26.04 -32.46
N GLY A 653 12.67 -26.59 -33.53
CA GLY A 653 13.27 -27.73 -34.24
C GLY A 653 12.24 -28.72 -34.78
N ASN A 654 12.76 -29.85 -35.28
CA ASN A 654 11.96 -30.86 -35.98
C ASN A 654 11.58 -32.06 -35.10
N MET A 655 11.65 -31.91 -33.78
CA MET A 655 11.20 -32.95 -32.84
C MET A 655 9.70 -32.79 -32.63
N GLU A 656 9.03 -33.90 -32.29
CA GLU A 656 7.62 -33.86 -31.95
C GLU A 656 7.40 -32.91 -30.75
N GLY A 657 6.47 -31.96 -30.90
CA GLY A 657 6.21 -30.92 -29.90
C GLY A 657 7.19 -29.73 -29.95
N TYR A 658 8.09 -29.67 -30.94
CA TYR A 658 8.88 -28.49 -31.29
C TYR A 658 8.30 -27.82 -32.54
N PHE A 659 8.66 -26.55 -32.74
CA PHE A 659 8.11 -25.72 -33.80
C PHE A 659 9.23 -25.13 -34.65
N ASN A 660 8.96 -24.83 -35.91
CA ASN A 660 9.86 -24.05 -36.74
C ASN A 660 9.42 -22.58 -36.79
N ARG A 661 8.11 -22.32 -36.76
CA ARG A 661 7.53 -20.98 -36.66
C ARG A 661 6.09 -21.03 -36.16
N ALA A 662 5.94 -21.27 -34.87
CA ALA A 662 4.66 -21.18 -34.18
C ALA A 662 4.05 -19.77 -34.37
N ALA A 663 2.84 -19.72 -34.90
CA ALA A 663 2.16 -18.50 -35.33
C ALA A 663 0.90 -18.19 -34.52
N ALA A 664 0.19 -19.23 -34.06
CA ALA A 664 -0.97 -19.04 -33.20
C ALA A 664 -1.05 -20.12 -32.12
N LEU A 665 -1.60 -19.74 -30.97
CA LEU A 665 -1.84 -20.59 -29.81
C LEU A 665 -3.31 -20.47 -29.41
N GLU A 666 -3.99 -21.59 -29.22
CA GLU A 666 -5.35 -21.61 -28.69
C GLU A 666 -5.57 -22.82 -27.77
N HIS A 667 -6.67 -22.83 -27.02
CA HIS A 667 -7.00 -23.94 -26.15
C HIS A 667 -8.40 -24.51 -26.35
N MET A 668 -8.58 -25.75 -25.91
CA MET A 668 -9.89 -26.39 -25.75
C MET A 668 -9.88 -27.12 -24.41
N ASP A 669 -10.60 -26.57 -23.43
CA ASP A 669 -10.48 -26.92 -22.02
C ASP A 669 -9.03 -26.74 -21.50
N TYR A 670 -8.30 -27.83 -21.27
CA TYR A 670 -6.88 -27.80 -20.90
C TYR A 670 -5.97 -28.33 -22.01
N ASP A 671 -6.51 -28.66 -23.18
CA ASP A 671 -5.70 -29.07 -24.32
C ASP A 671 -5.24 -27.83 -25.09
N LEU A 672 -3.99 -27.84 -25.56
CA LEU A 672 -3.40 -26.73 -26.29
C LEU A 672 -3.26 -27.08 -27.77
N LEU A 673 -3.57 -26.12 -28.64
CA LEU A 673 -3.39 -26.21 -30.07
C LEU A 673 -2.40 -25.14 -30.51
N VAL A 674 -1.32 -25.57 -31.18
CA VAL A 674 -0.31 -24.65 -31.73
C VAL A 674 -0.27 -24.79 -33.24
N LEU A 675 -0.48 -23.67 -33.93
CA LEU A 675 -0.39 -23.56 -35.37
C LEU A 675 1.05 -23.19 -35.77
N ASP A 676 1.72 -24.04 -36.54
CA ASP A 676 3.01 -23.73 -37.15
C ASP A 676 2.82 -23.21 -38.59
N SER A 677 3.26 -21.98 -38.82
CA SER A 677 3.09 -21.31 -40.12
C SER A 677 4.15 -21.66 -41.15
N LEU A 678 5.26 -22.28 -40.75
CA LEU A 678 6.31 -22.74 -41.67
C LEU A 678 6.07 -24.21 -42.03
N ASP A 679 5.85 -25.06 -41.03
CA ASP A 679 5.53 -26.47 -41.22
C ASP A 679 4.10 -26.70 -41.70
N CYS A 680 3.26 -25.66 -41.66
CA CYS A 680 1.89 -25.68 -42.15
C CYS A 680 1.08 -26.79 -41.46
N SER A 681 1.20 -26.89 -40.14
CA SER A 681 0.63 -27.95 -39.33
C SER A 681 0.04 -27.41 -38.03
N ILE A 682 -0.84 -28.20 -37.41
CA ILE A 682 -1.44 -27.92 -36.11
C ILE A 682 -1.01 -29.04 -35.17
N THR A 683 -0.30 -28.70 -34.11
CA THR A 683 0.09 -29.66 -33.07
C THR A 683 -0.87 -29.56 -31.89
N LEU A 684 -1.47 -30.70 -31.53
CA LEU A 684 -2.38 -30.83 -30.39
C LEU A 684 -1.63 -31.43 -29.20
N PHE A 685 -1.69 -30.71 -28.08
CA PHE A 685 -1.11 -31.11 -26.80
C PHE A 685 -2.23 -31.44 -25.81
N VAL A 686 -2.11 -32.58 -25.15
CA VAL A 686 -3.04 -33.04 -24.12
C VAL A 686 -2.29 -33.13 -22.79
N PRO A 687 -2.85 -32.66 -21.66
CA PRO A 687 -2.22 -32.78 -20.36
C PRO A 687 -1.91 -34.24 -20.01
N THR A 688 -0.71 -34.48 -19.51
CA THR A 688 -0.34 -35.78 -18.94
C THR A 688 -1.05 -35.99 -17.58
N GLU A 689 -0.83 -37.12 -16.92
CA GLU A 689 -1.30 -37.32 -15.54
C GLU A 689 -0.74 -36.24 -14.60
N PHE A 690 0.52 -35.87 -14.76
CA PHE A 690 1.16 -34.82 -13.96
C PHE A 690 0.51 -33.46 -14.19
N GLY A 691 0.32 -33.05 -15.45
CA GLY A 691 -0.36 -31.80 -15.78
C GLY A 691 -1.82 -31.77 -15.33
N SER A 692 -2.54 -32.87 -15.50
CA SER A 692 -3.93 -33.02 -15.06
C SER A 692 -4.09 -32.85 -13.55
N LEU A 693 -3.16 -33.38 -12.75
CA LEU A 693 -3.17 -33.22 -11.30
C LEU A 693 -2.92 -31.77 -10.87
N ILE A 694 -2.06 -31.03 -11.58
CA ILE A 694 -1.82 -29.61 -11.32
C ILE A 694 -3.10 -28.80 -11.54
N TYR A 695 -3.75 -28.97 -12.71
CA TYR A 695 -5.01 -28.28 -13.01
C TYR A 695 -6.10 -28.65 -12.02
N GLN A 696 -6.26 -29.95 -11.71
CA GLN A 696 -7.23 -30.40 -10.71
C GLN A 696 -6.99 -29.76 -9.34
N ALA A 697 -5.73 -29.66 -8.89
CA ALA A 697 -5.42 -29.10 -7.57
C ALA A 697 -5.73 -27.59 -7.49
N ILE A 698 -5.57 -26.86 -8.59
CA ILE A 698 -5.91 -25.44 -8.71
C ILE A 698 -7.44 -25.27 -8.74
N ASP A 699 -8.14 -26.03 -9.59
CA ASP A 699 -9.60 -26.01 -9.69
C ASP A 699 -10.27 -26.33 -8.36
N GLU A 700 -9.77 -27.35 -7.65
CA GLU A 700 -10.24 -27.70 -6.31
C GLU A 700 -10.02 -26.57 -5.30
N PHE A 701 -8.91 -25.83 -5.41
CA PHE A 701 -8.63 -24.68 -4.56
C PHE A 701 -9.63 -23.55 -4.80
N ASP A 702 -9.90 -23.23 -6.06
CA ASP A 702 -10.78 -22.12 -6.47
C ASP A 702 -12.25 -22.41 -6.15
N GLN A 703 -12.66 -23.68 -6.23
CA GLN A 703 -13.96 -24.16 -5.76
C GLN A 703 -14.09 -24.17 -4.23
N GLY A 704 -13.03 -23.85 -3.49
CA GLY A 704 -13.00 -23.84 -2.02
C GLY A 704 -12.81 -25.21 -1.37
N ASN A 705 -12.50 -26.25 -2.15
CA ASN A 705 -12.25 -27.62 -1.68
C ASN A 705 -10.80 -27.79 -1.18
N TYR A 706 -10.37 -26.97 -0.22
CA TYR A 706 -8.97 -26.88 0.22
C TYR A 706 -8.33 -28.17 0.73
N VAL A 707 -9.12 -29.09 1.31
CA VAL A 707 -8.61 -30.39 1.76
C VAL A 707 -8.23 -31.25 0.57
N LYS A 708 -9.13 -31.38 -0.41
CA LYS A 708 -8.88 -32.14 -1.64
C LYS A 708 -7.73 -31.53 -2.44
N SER A 709 -7.73 -30.21 -2.59
CA SER A 709 -6.63 -29.49 -3.27
C SER A 709 -5.27 -29.83 -2.62
N GLY A 710 -5.18 -29.82 -1.29
CA GLY A 710 -3.96 -30.22 -0.58
C GLY A 710 -3.56 -31.69 -0.82
N GLU A 711 -4.52 -32.62 -0.86
CA GLU A 711 -4.28 -34.03 -1.19
C GLU A 711 -3.84 -34.22 -2.65
N THR A 712 -4.41 -33.45 -3.58
CA THR A 712 -4.04 -33.48 -5.00
C THR A 712 -2.63 -32.89 -5.20
N TRP A 713 -2.31 -31.77 -4.54
CA TRP A 713 -0.94 -31.23 -4.54
C TRP A 713 0.08 -32.18 -3.91
N GLN A 714 -0.31 -32.95 -2.90
CA GLN A 714 0.54 -34.01 -2.34
C GLN A 714 0.87 -35.07 -3.40
N LYS A 715 -0.09 -35.48 -4.25
CA LYS A 715 0.18 -36.41 -5.37
C LYS A 715 1.13 -35.80 -6.39
N VAL A 716 1.00 -34.51 -6.71
CA VAL A 716 1.95 -33.80 -7.59
C VAL A 716 3.35 -33.86 -7.00
N MET A 717 3.48 -33.57 -5.71
CA MET A 717 4.76 -33.63 -4.99
C MET A 717 5.34 -35.06 -4.90
N ASP A 718 4.48 -36.08 -4.83
CA ASP A 718 4.91 -37.49 -4.83
C ASP A 718 5.47 -37.92 -6.19
N ILE A 719 4.99 -37.32 -7.29
CA ILE A 719 5.53 -37.51 -8.64
C ILE A 719 6.83 -36.72 -8.82
N ASP A 720 6.85 -35.44 -8.43
CA ASP A 720 8.01 -34.57 -8.48
C ASP A 720 8.21 -33.80 -7.18
N GLY A 721 9.14 -34.30 -6.36
CA GLY A 721 9.49 -33.69 -5.08
C GLY A 721 10.25 -32.36 -5.21
N ASN A 722 10.72 -32.00 -6.41
CA ASN A 722 11.38 -30.72 -6.68
C ASN A 722 10.42 -29.66 -7.23
N TYR A 723 9.16 -29.99 -7.49
CA TYR A 723 8.18 -29.07 -8.03
C TYR A 723 7.70 -28.04 -6.97
N ASP A 724 8.26 -26.83 -7.02
CA ASP A 724 8.05 -25.76 -6.03
C ASP A 724 6.57 -25.41 -5.80
N LEU A 725 5.77 -25.37 -6.88
CA LEU A 725 4.35 -24.99 -6.82
C LEU A 725 3.53 -26.00 -5.99
N ALA A 726 3.92 -27.28 -5.92
CA ALA A 726 3.22 -28.24 -5.08
C ALA A 726 3.35 -27.92 -3.58
N TYR A 727 4.55 -27.52 -3.12
CA TYR A 727 4.74 -27.10 -1.72
C TYR A 727 3.92 -25.84 -1.41
N ILE A 728 3.94 -24.87 -2.32
CA ILE A 728 3.17 -23.63 -2.17
C ILE A 728 1.66 -23.92 -2.18
N GLY A 729 1.19 -24.82 -3.05
CA GLY A 729 -0.18 -25.30 -3.11
C GLY A 729 -0.65 -25.96 -1.83
N ILE A 730 0.14 -26.90 -1.28
CA ILE A 730 -0.14 -27.53 0.02
C ILE A 730 -0.16 -26.48 1.13
N GLY A 731 0.83 -25.59 1.17
CA GLY A 731 0.90 -24.50 2.16
C GLY A 731 -0.34 -23.59 2.11
N ARG A 732 -0.78 -23.19 0.91
CA ARG A 732 -1.98 -22.37 0.70
C ARG A 732 -3.24 -23.11 1.17
N SER A 733 -3.35 -24.39 0.86
CA SER A 733 -4.46 -25.25 1.30
C SER A 733 -4.52 -25.37 2.82
N LEU A 734 -3.38 -25.58 3.48
CA LEU A 734 -3.28 -25.61 4.95
C LEU A 734 -3.60 -24.25 5.59
N LEU A 735 -3.13 -23.16 4.99
CA LEU A 735 -3.43 -21.79 5.43
C LEU A 735 -4.93 -21.51 5.41
N ARG A 736 -5.66 -22.00 4.39
CA ARG A 736 -7.12 -21.88 4.30
C ARG A 736 -7.87 -22.80 5.26
N GLN A 737 -7.26 -23.91 5.68
CA GLN A 737 -7.76 -24.81 6.72
C GLN A 737 -7.43 -24.34 8.15
N GLU A 738 -6.90 -23.13 8.33
CA GLU A 738 -6.48 -22.57 9.63
C GLU A 738 -5.31 -23.33 10.29
N LYS A 739 -4.61 -24.21 9.55
CA LYS A 739 -3.43 -24.94 10.04
C LYS A 739 -2.16 -24.14 9.83
N TYR A 740 -2.08 -22.98 10.46
CA TYR A 740 -1.05 -21.97 10.16
C TYR A 740 0.39 -22.46 10.40
N HIS A 741 0.63 -23.16 11.50
CA HIS A 741 1.97 -23.67 11.84
C HIS A 741 2.47 -24.73 10.85
N GLU A 742 1.57 -25.58 10.34
CA GLU A 742 1.93 -26.57 9.31
C GLU A 742 2.16 -25.89 7.97
N ALA A 743 1.30 -24.93 7.58
CA ALA A 743 1.45 -24.15 6.35
C ALA A 743 2.81 -23.44 6.27
N MET A 744 3.26 -22.85 7.39
CA MET A 744 4.55 -22.17 7.48
C MET A 744 5.73 -23.06 7.05
N LYS A 745 5.70 -24.36 7.39
CA LYS A 745 6.80 -25.28 7.04
C LYS A 745 6.94 -25.43 5.53
N TYR A 746 5.82 -25.52 4.81
CA TYR A 746 5.82 -25.64 3.35
C TYR A 746 6.29 -24.35 2.68
N PHE A 747 5.85 -23.19 3.17
CA PHE A 747 6.30 -21.90 2.64
C PHE A 747 7.79 -21.65 2.91
N GLU A 748 8.30 -22.04 4.08
CA GLU A 748 9.71 -21.92 4.44
C GLU A 748 10.61 -22.77 3.52
N LEU A 749 10.18 -23.99 3.18
CA LEU A 749 10.95 -24.88 2.31
C LEU A 749 11.20 -24.30 0.91
N LYS A 750 10.27 -23.48 0.40
CA LYS A 750 10.33 -22.86 -0.93
C LYS A 750 10.50 -21.35 -0.91
N TYR A 751 10.93 -20.79 0.22
CA TYR A 751 11.21 -19.36 0.38
C TYR A 751 10.04 -18.44 -0.04
N ASP A 752 8.80 -18.88 0.16
CA ASP A 752 7.58 -18.08 -0.08
C ASP A 752 7.33 -17.17 1.13
N ASP A 753 8.04 -16.05 1.16
CA ASP A 753 8.04 -15.10 2.27
C ASP A 753 6.69 -14.40 2.47
N GLU A 754 5.96 -14.16 1.39
CA GLU A 754 4.64 -13.53 1.41
C GLU A 754 3.62 -14.43 2.12
N ASN A 755 3.48 -15.69 1.70
CA ASN A 755 2.53 -16.60 2.32
C ASN A 755 3.01 -17.09 3.69
N TYR A 756 4.33 -17.23 3.90
CA TYR A 756 4.88 -17.46 5.24
C TYR A 756 4.50 -16.33 6.20
N SER A 757 4.64 -15.07 5.78
CA SER A 757 4.28 -13.90 6.60
C SER A 757 2.78 -13.86 6.93
N LYS A 758 1.93 -14.22 5.96
CA LYS A 758 0.48 -14.37 6.18
C LYS A 758 0.17 -15.45 7.21
N ALA A 759 0.76 -16.64 7.07
CA ALA A 759 0.57 -17.75 8.00
C ALA A 759 1.11 -17.43 9.41
N TYR A 760 2.33 -16.89 9.50
CA TYR A 760 2.95 -16.52 10.77
C TYR A 760 2.17 -15.46 11.53
N LYS A 761 1.59 -14.47 10.82
CA LYS A 761 0.74 -13.46 11.44
C LYS A 761 -0.49 -14.08 12.11
N GLN A 762 -1.12 -15.07 11.48
CA GLN A 762 -2.29 -15.74 12.05
C GLN A 762 -1.88 -16.70 13.17
N TYR A 763 -0.83 -17.50 13.00
CA TYR A 763 -0.28 -18.36 14.04
C TYR A 763 0.08 -17.57 15.31
N ARG A 764 0.76 -16.43 15.17
CA ARG A 764 1.06 -15.51 16.30
C ARG A 764 -0.21 -15.07 17.01
N LYS A 765 -1.25 -14.76 16.25
CA LYS A 765 -2.51 -14.27 16.81
C LYS A 765 -3.14 -15.35 17.69
N GLU A 766 -3.25 -16.58 17.18
CA GLU A 766 -3.73 -17.73 17.96
C GLU A 766 -2.87 -17.97 19.21
N TRP A 767 -1.55 -17.99 19.04
CA TRP A 767 -0.63 -18.18 20.16
C TRP A 767 -0.81 -17.13 21.25
N VAL A 768 -0.97 -15.85 20.87
CA VAL A 768 -1.23 -14.76 21.82
C VAL A 768 -2.58 -14.93 22.50
N GLU A 769 -3.62 -15.32 21.77
CA GLU A 769 -4.96 -15.55 22.32
C GLU A 769 -4.95 -16.69 23.35
N GLU A 770 -4.27 -17.80 23.07
CA GLU A 770 -4.11 -18.92 24.01
C GLU A 770 -3.27 -18.55 25.25
N HIS A 771 -2.23 -17.74 25.07
CA HIS A 771 -1.27 -17.42 26.13
C HIS A 771 -1.55 -16.10 26.84
N ILE A 772 -2.65 -15.40 26.51
CA ILE A 772 -2.92 -14.04 27.00
C ILE A 772 -2.90 -13.95 28.52
N VAL A 773 -3.43 -14.96 29.22
CA VAL A 773 -3.47 -15.02 30.69
C VAL A 773 -2.05 -15.12 31.25
N ILE A 774 -1.21 -15.99 30.67
CA ILE A 774 0.18 -16.18 31.10
C ILE A 774 1.00 -14.92 30.83
N ILE A 775 0.84 -14.32 29.65
CA ILE A 775 1.51 -13.07 29.27
C ILE A 775 1.18 -11.97 30.28
N VAL A 776 -0.10 -11.81 30.64
CA VAL A 776 -0.53 -10.83 31.67
C VAL A 776 0.08 -11.16 33.03
N ILE A 777 0.12 -12.42 33.45
CA ILE A 777 0.74 -12.84 34.72
C ILE A 777 2.24 -12.52 34.73
N VAL A 778 2.97 -12.82 33.66
CA VAL A 778 4.42 -12.54 33.53
C VAL A 778 4.68 -11.03 33.58
N ILE A 779 3.89 -10.24 32.86
CA ILE A 779 3.98 -8.78 32.90
C ILE A 779 3.72 -8.28 34.33
N LEU A 780 2.65 -8.73 34.98
CA LEU A 780 2.35 -8.36 36.37
C LEU A 780 3.49 -8.76 37.32
N ALA A 781 4.06 -9.96 37.16
CA ALA A 781 5.19 -10.42 37.96
C ALA A 781 6.44 -9.56 37.76
N LEU A 782 6.76 -9.18 36.52
CA LEU A 782 7.87 -8.27 36.20
C LEU A 782 7.75 -6.91 36.88
N PHE A 783 6.53 -6.41 37.11
CA PHE A 783 6.31 -5.15 37.83
C PHE A 783 6.18 -5.34 39.35
N LEU A 784 5.48 -6.37 39.81
CA LEU A 784 5.17 -6.57 41.22
C LEU A 784 6.36 -7.12 42.01
N ILE A 785 7.20 -7.99 41.43
CA ILE A 785 8.35 -8.59 42.12
C ILE A 785 9.39 -7.51 42.51
N PRO A 786 9.85 -6.60 41.62
CA PRO A 786 10.78 -5.54 42.01
C PRO A 786 10.19 -4.59 43.05
N LEU A 787 8.89 -4.28 42.97
CA LEU A 787 8.20 -3.44 43.95
C LEU A 787 8.11 -4.10 45.32
N ALA A 788 7.81 -5.40 45.36
CA ALA A 788 7.79 -6.19 46.59
C ALA A 788 9.20 -6.29 47.21
N ILE A 789 10.23 -6.59 46.40
CA ILE A 789 11.63 -6.62 46.85
C ILE A 789 12.06 -5.25 47.40
N GLY A 790 11.72 -4.15 46.71
CA GLY A 790 12.01 -2.80 47.17
C GLY A 790 11.33 -2.48 48.50
N LYS A 791 10.08 -2.90 48.68
CA LYS A 791 9.32 -2.72 49.93
C LYS A 791 9.90 -3.56 51.07
N ILE A 792 10.26 -4.82 50.81
CA ILE A 792 10.90 -5.72 51.79
C ILE A 792 12.27 -5.19 52.21
N ARG A 793 13.10 -4.73 51.27
CA ARG A 793 14.41 -4.12 51.58
C ARG A 793 14.24 -2.87 52.44
N ARG A 794 13.23 -2.05 52.15
CA ARG A 794 12.92 -0.85 52.92
C ARG A 794 12.44 -1.19 54.33
N LEU A 795 11.51 -2.14 54.48
CA LEU A 795 11.06 -2.63 55.79
C LEU A 795 12.22 -3.21 56.60
N LYS A 796 13.10 -3.99 55.96
CA LYS A 796 14.29 -4.55 56.61
C LYS A 796 15.24 -3.45 57.08
N TYR A 797 15.50 -2.44 56.26
CA TYR A 797 16.30 -1.28 56.65
C TYR A 797 15.66 -0.48 57.79
N GLU A 798 14.34 -0.26 57.76
CA GLU A 798 13.61 0.44 58.82
C GLU A 798 13.63 -0.35 60.15
N ILE A 799 13.57 -1.69 60.11
CA ILE A 799 13.73 -2.55 61.30
C ILE A 799 15.18 -2.50 61.81
N ASP A 800 16.18 -2.64 60.93
CA ASP A 800 17.60 -2.62 61.28
C ASP A 800 18.08 -1.25 61.82
N THR A 801 17.39 -0.17 61.45
CA THR A 801 17.73 1.20 61.88
C THR A 801 16.83 1.76 62.98
N ALA A 802 15.79 1.04 63.39
CA ALA A 802 14.92 1.44 64.48
C ALA A 802 15.68 1.42 65.81
N ASP A 803 15.67 2.56 66.52
CA ASP A 803 16.40 2.76 67.78
C ASP A 803 15.93 1.85 68.93
N ILE A 804 14.86 1.09 68.74
CA ILE A 804 14.31 0.10 69.68
C ILE A 804 15.22 -1.14 69.80
N PHE A 805 16.11 -1.38 68.83
CA PHE A 805 17.02 -2.53 68.81
C PHE A 805 18.51 -2.17 69.01
N LYS A 806 18.82 -0.89 69.25
CA LYS A 806 20.17 -0.46 69.66
C LYS A 806 20.26 -0.49 71.18
N VAL A 807 20.66 -1.66 71.73
CA VAL A 807 21.09 -1.81 73.14
C VAL A 807 22.58 -1.50 73.25
#